data_AF-A0A5E7YB26-F1
#
_entry.id   AF-A0A5E7YB26-F1
#
_cell.length_a   1.000
_cell.length_b   1.000
_cell.length_c   1.000
_cell.angle_alpha   90.00
_cell.angle_beta   90.00
_cell.angle_gamma   90.00
#
_symmetry.space_group_name_H-M   'P 1'
#
loop_
_entity.id
_entity.type
_entity.pdbx_description
1 polymer ?
#
loop_
_entity_poly.entity_id
_entity_poly.type
_entity_poly.pdbx_seq_one_letter_code
_entity_poly.pdbx_strand_id
1 'polypeptide(L)'
;MSASNLDPNESDGRPDQVSSGTISRGSTTTLFNPFPGLRPFGVEESHLFFGREGQSDEVLVKLAENRFSAVLGSSGSGKSSLMYCGLIPTLYGGFMTQAGSNWKIVVLRPGGGPIDNLAESLVEKDDEYAGLEEEERLIRKTITATVLRSSSLGLVEAVKQLKKSEDENILILVDQFEELFRYKKTESMTSSQDESSAFVNLLMEAVHQFDEPIYVTITMRSDFIGECAVFPELTQMINDSHYLIPQMTRDQKRLAIEGPVAVGGGTIAPRLVQQLLNDVGDNPDQLPILQHSLMRTWSFWADNHKEAESMDIRHYNAIGTLKEALSQHANEAYDMLSKREKQICETMFKALTERGSENQGIRRPTKLSVIASIAGVTEDEVYRVVDKFREPGRSLLMPPHGKQLESETVIDISHESLMRIWTRLKSWLDEESRSAEMYLKLSESAGRYQEGRAGLWKMPDLQLALNWQEENRPTLVWGQRYNTAYERTIVFLETSKRAYETEQRNKELLQKRQIRRSRIFALVLAGAALVCIFMMIYAFILAAEATKQEALAVTEAENAKIAQADAEKQRGLAVESAKEANDQREKAELATTEAIEQKNEADQQRRNAEAATLQAEAARKDAVIAQEEAVKQATIANEQKDLATAARVQADEARKNAEDLRYQAVAQSMAIKTAQVKDTTRKTLIAMQAFNFFREYSNKPYNGDIYQGLYNAWTTENGADVVKWKGHTGGVKSVVYSKDGQSMYTAGSDGRVLKWNIANNAREGVDMLPAPNSSVNRVVAVSPDEKYLAVGNEDHIQLIDLSNPAAPNLLDAHGGTVYDLVFLPDASGFVSAGTDGKIQRSNFSSFSSIATLDQPVKKLAISDDGKTLAAGGTDGNVYLYSMANNNLQATIVNADNVPITSVAFSRNGQFLAYGDQSGRIVIQDIVAKTPLAELNGHESTVSDLEFNGLTTLLASSGWDKTAKLWVLNDIFGLPTILNDHGDYVNAVSFSPDGHYLASASNDKFLRVWPTKPDMIAAGLCNEIDRNLDQTEWNQYVGSDIDYEITCPDYPSGAEQ
;
A
#
# COMPACT_ATOMS: atom_id res chain seq x y z
N MET A 1 14.93 28.70 73.67
CA MET A 1 14.63 30.11 73.36
C MET A 1 14.13 30.14 71.92
N SER A 2 12.86 30.28 71.57
CA SER A 2 11.56 30.37 72.24
C SER A 2 10.60 29.62 71.30
N ALA A 3 10.29 28.35 71.63
CA ALA A 3 8.96 27.81 72.00
C ALA A 3 7.93 27.84 70.85
N SER A 4 7.53 26.79 70.13
CA SER A 4 7.30 25.33 70.32
C SER A 4 5.99 24.91 71.00
N ASN A 5 5.18 24.19 70.20
CA ASN A 5 4.27 23.06 70.50
C ASN A 5 2.85 23.35 71.04
N LEU A 6 1.82 22.90 70.31
CA LEU A 6 1.12 21.62 70.54
C LEU A 6 -0.10 21.45 69.61
N ASP A 7 -0.15 20.27 69.00
CA ASP A 7 -1.22 19.61 68.22
C ASP A 7 -2.35 19.10 69.17
N PRO A 8 -3.52 18.61 68.70
CA PRO A 8 -3.57 17.18 68.32
C PRO A 8 -4.62 16.70 67.29
N ASN A 9 -4.28 15.49 66.83
CA ASN A 9 -4.93 14.51 65.96
C ASN A 9 -6.07 13.68 66.60
N GLU A 10 -6.82 13.01 65.70
CA GLU A 10 -7.39 11.64 65.75
C GLU A 10 -8.47 11.19 66.76
N SER A 11 -9.51 10.52 66.24
CA SER A 11 -9.91 9.16 66.69
C SER A 11 -11.00 8.52 65.81
N ASP A 12 -10.64 7.35 65.29
CA ASP A 12 -11.33 6.04 65.37
C ASP A 12 -12.70 5.76 64.70
N GLY A 13 -12.80 4.54 64.17
CA GLY A 13 -13.91 4.07 63.33
C GLY A 13 -14.75 2.89 63.84
N ARG A 14 -15.72 2.54 62.98
CA ARG A 14 -16.64 1.37 62.93
C ARG A 14 -17.93 1.46 63.79
N PRO A 15 -18.97 0.65 63.47
CA PRO A 15 -19.75 0.63 62.22
C PRO A 15 -21.26 0.63 62.51
N ASP A 16 -22.12 1.21 61.66
CA ASP A 16 -23.57 1.00 61.81
C ASP A 16 -24.27 0.55 60.52
N GLN A 17 -25.06 -0.48 60.73
CA GLN A 17 -25.84 -1.25 59.77
C GLN A 17 -27.03 -0.47 59.22
N VAL A 18 -27.32 -0.74 57.95
CA VAL A 18 -28.65 -0.93 57.34
C VAL A 18 -29.78 -0.02 57.86
N SER A 19 -30.19 0.94 57.03
CA SER A 19 -31.61 1.24 56.91
C SER A 19 -32.01 1.50 55.46
N SER A 20 -32.97 0.70 55.03
CA SER A 20 -33.69 0.74 53.77
C SER A 20 -34.31 2.11 53.50
N GLY A 21 -33.86 2.78 52.45
CA GLY A 21 -34.45 4.00 51.90
C GLY A 21 -35.08 3.71 50.54
N THR A 22 -36.41 3.67 50.54
CA THR A 22 -37.33 3.48 49.43
C THR A 22 -36.96 4.30 48.19
N ILE A 23 -36.84 3.63 47.04
CA ILE A 23 -36.56 4.22 45.73
C ILE A 23 -37.71 5.14 45.31
N SER A 24 -37.52 6.45 45.38
CA SER A 24 -38.33 7.42 44.64
C SER A 24 -37.89 7.43 43.18
N ARG A 25 -38.76 6.98 42.28
CA ARG A 25 -38.62 7.13 40.82
C ARG A 25 -38.53 8.61 40.46
N GLY A 26 -37.37 9.01 39.98
CA GLY A 26 -37.10 10.36 39.49
C GLY A 26 -35.60 10.58 39.32
N SER A 27 -34.93 9.78 38.49
CA SER A 27 -33.65 10.19 37.92
C SER A 27 -33.83 10.36 36.42
N THR A 28 -33.62 11.58 35.93
CA THR A 28 -33.17 11.82 34.57
C THR A 28 -31.92 10.98 34.37
N THR A 29 -32.03 9.85 33.68
CA THR A 29 -30.89 9.04 33.24
C THR A 29 -30.02 9.90 32.35
N THR A 30 -28.93 10.42 32.89
CA THR A 30 -27.91 11.12 32.11
C THR A 30 -27.32 10.11 31.14
N LEU A 31 -27.63 10.26 29.85
CA LEU A 31 -27.01 9.49 28.77
C LEU A 31 -25.49 9.71 28.84
N PHE A 32 -24.74 8.67 29.21
CA PHE A 32 -23.28 8.68 29.17
C PHE A 32 -22.83 7.89 27.93
N ASN A 33 -21.72 8.30 27.31
CA ASN A 33 -21.19 7.58 26.16
C ASN A 33 -20.49 6.29 26.64
N PRO A 34 -20.98 5.10 26.25
CA PRO A 34 -20.45 3.84 26.74
C PRO A 34 -19.18 3.38 25.99
N PHE A 35 -18.77 4.10 24.94
CA PHE A 35 -17.63 3.71 24.11
C PHE A 35 -16.44 4.64 24.35
N PRO A 36 -15.26 4.12 24.71
CA PRO A 36 -14.11 4.95 25.11
C PRO A 36 -13.27 5.47 23.92
N GLY A 37 -13.65 5.20 22.67
CA GLY A 37 -12.93 5.67 21.49
C GLY A 37 -11.81 4.74 21.06
N LEU A 38 -10.56 5.22 20.97
CA LEU A 38 -9.39 4.39 20.60
C LEU A 38 -8.63 3.80 21.79
N ARG A 39 -8.87 4.28 23.02
CA ARG A 39 -8.26 3.71 24.22
C ARG A 39 -8.92 2.37 24.56
N PRO A 40 -8.20 1.44 25.21
CA PRO A 40 -8.84 0.26 25.76
C PRO A 40 -9.86 0.65 26.85
N PHE A 41 -10.88 -0.18 27.04
CA PHE A 41 -11.74 -0.13 28.21
C PHE A 41 -10.91 -0.31 29.50
N GLY A 42 -11.24 0.50 30.52
CA GLY A 42 -10.67 0.45 31.86
C GLY A 42 -11.35 -0.61 32.75
N VAL A 43 -10.79 -0.81 33.95
CA VAL A 43 -11.29 -1.83 34.90
C VAL A 43 -12.70 -1.47 35.41
N GLU A 44 -12.90 -0.19 35.68
CA GLU A 44 -14.17 0.42 36.07
C GLU A 44 -15.26 0.32 34.99
N GLU A 45 -14.85 0.12 33.73
CA GLU A 45 -15.72 -0.01 32.57
C GLU A 45 -16.04 -1.48 32.23
N SER A 46 -15.71 -2.43 33.12
CA SER A 46 -15.98 -3.86 32.93
C SER A 46 -17.45 -4.18 32.60
N HIS A 47 -18.39 -3.43 33.19
CA HIS A 47 -19.82 -3.52 32.91
C HIS A 47 -20.23 -3.10 31.48
N LEU A 48 -19.32 -2.50 30.71
CA LEU A 48 -19.49 -2.11 29.30
C LEU A 48 -18.77 -3.06 28.34
N PHE A 49 -18.10 -4.09 28.84
CA PHE A 49 -17.31 -5.01 28.03
C PHE A 49 -18.08 -6.30 27.73
N PHE A 50 -18.56 -6.44 26.49
CA PHE A 50 -19.42 -7.57 26.06
C PHE A 50 -18.80 -8.43 24.96
N GLY A 51 -19.26 -9.68 24.84
CA GLY A 51 -18.89 -10.60 23.76
C GLY A 51 -17.56 -11.33 23.95
N ARG A 52 -16.96 -11.24 25.14
CA ARG A 52 -15.66 -11.86 25.48
C ARG A 52 -15.61 -12.61 26.82
N GLU A 53 -16.77 -12.97 27.34
CA GLU A 53 -16.94 -13.51 28.70
C GLU A 53 -16.22 -14.85 28.93
N GLY A 54 -16.15 -15.74 27.94
CA GLY A 54 -15.50 -17.05 28.09
C GLY A 54 -13.97 -17.03 27.97
N GLN A 55 -13.40 -16.01 27.32
CA GLN A 55 -11.95 -15.96 27.06
C GLN A 55 -11.14 -15.54 28.29
N SER A 56 -11.73 -14.76 29.21
CA SER A 56 -11.07 -14.41 30.48
C SER A 56 -10.85 -15.62 31.37
N ASP A 57 -11.75 -16.60 31.33
CA ASP A 57 -11.68 -17.80 32.16
C ASP A 57 -10.51 -18.71 31.73
N GLU A 58 -10.28 -18.85 30.42
CA GLU A 58 -9.14 -19.62 29.91
C GLU A 58 -7.79 -19.00 30.27
N VAL A 59 -7.69 -17.67 30.24
CA VAL A 59 -6.50 -16.93 30.69
C VAL A 59 -6.29 -17.14 32.19
N LEU A 60 -7.37 -17.09 32.98
CA LEU A 60 -7.32 -17.31 34.43
C LEU A 60 -6.83 -18.72 34.77
N VAL A 61 -7.31 -19.76 34.07
CA VAL A 61 -6.87 -21.15 34.26
C VAL A 61 -5.37 -21.28 34.01
N LYS A 62 -4.89 -20.74 32.88
CA LYS A 62 -3.47 -20.74 32.53
C LYS A 62 -2.60 -20.02 33.56
N LEU A 63 -3.08 -18.88 34.06
CA LEU A 63 -2.41 -18.11 35.11
C LEU A 63 -2.39 -18.86 36.45
N ALA A 64 -3.46 -19.56 36.80
CA ALA A 64 -3.55 -20.37 38.01
C ALA A 64 -2.58 -21.57 37.98
N GLU A 65 -2.47 -22.24 36.82
CA GLU A 65 -1.65 -23.43 36.66
C GLU A 65 -0.14 -23.11 36.62
N ASN A 66 0.25 -22.02 35.96
CA ASN A 66 1.65 -21.76 35.64
C ASN A 66 2.24 -20.53 36.34
N ARG A 67 1.46 -19.76 37.11
CA ARG A 67 1.81 -18.40 37.61
C ARG A 67 2.20 -17.39 36.54
N PHE A 68 2.13 -17.80 35.28
CA PHE A 68 2.47 -17.02 34.11
C PHE A 68 1.38 -17.22 33.05
N SER A 69 1.03 -16.17 32.33
CA SER A 69 0.23 -16.27 31.11
C SER A 69 0.71 -15.30 30.04
N ALA A 70 0.81 -15.77 28.80
CA ALA A 70 1.12 -14.92 27.65
C ALA A 70 -0.12 -14.79 26.75
N VAL A 71 -0.73 -13.61 26.72
CA VAL A 71 -1.92 -13.34 25.90
C VAL A 71 -1.50 -12.75 24.55
N LEU A 72 -1.67 -13.54 23.50
CA LEU A 72 -1.17 -13.27 22.15
C LEU A 72 -2.32 -12.93 21.19
N GLY A 73 -2.06 -12.09 20.18
CA GLY A 73 -3.02 -11.85 19.10
C GLY A 73 -2.69 -10.61 18.25
N SER A 74 -3.37 -10.43 17.11
CA SER A 74 -3.09 -9.31 16.20
C SER A 74 -3.31 -7.92 16.83
N SER A 75 -2.79 -6.88 16.18
CA SER A 75 -2.92 -5.49 16.66
C SER A 75 -4.41 -5.09 16.69
N GLY A 76 -4.90 -4.61 17.83
CA GLY A 76 -6.32 -4.24 17.96
C GLY A 76 -7.30 -5.40 18.21
N SER A 77 -6.83 -6.63 18.47
CA SER A 77 -7.71 -7.78 18.78
C SER A 77 -8.48 -7.68 20.12
N GLY A 78 -8.23 -6.63 20.91
CA GLY A 78 -8.86 -6.39 22.21
C GLY A 78 -8.10 -6.92 23.43
N LYS A 79 -6.82 -7.29 23.29
CA LYS A 79 -5.97 -7.83 24.38
C LYS A 79 -6.06 -7.03 25.67
N SER A 80 -5.69 -5.75 25.64
CA SER A 80 -5.65 -4.92 26.86
C SER A 80 -7.02 -4.79 27.51
N SER A 81 -8.10 -4.65 26.73
CA SER A 81 -9.48 -4.64 27.25
C SER A 81 -9.89 -5.98 27.86
N LEU A 82 -9.48 -7.11 27.29
CA LEU A 82 -9.70 -8.42 27.90
C LEU A 82 -8.98 -8.52 29.26
N MET A 83 -7.78 -7.95 29.39
CA MET A 83 -7.06 -7.95 30.66
C MET A 83 -7.74 -7.06 31.70
N TYR A 84 -8.06 -5.81 31.34
CA TYR A 84 -8.63 -4.84 32.27
C TYR A 84 -10.07 -5.14 32.66
N CYS A 85 -10.89 -5.62 31.72
CA CYS A 85 -12.32 -5.82 31.96
C CYS A 85 -12.69 -7.29 32.19
N GLY A 86 -11.86 -8.23 31.75
CA GLY A 86 -12.06 -9.66 31.94
C GLY A 86 -11.23 -10.19 33.11
N LEU A 87 -9.91 -10.29 32.95
CA LEU A 87 -9.06 -10.95 33.95
C LEU A 87 -9.10 -10.25 35.32
N ILE A 88 -8.87 -8.94 35.37
CA ILE A 88 -8.73 -8.19 36.62
C ILE A 88 -10.00 -8.30 37.50
N PRO A 89 -11.22 -8.02 37.00
CA PRO A 89 -12.44 -8.18 37.78
C PRO A 89 -12.67 -9.62 38.25
N THR A 90 -12.34 -10.62 37.42
CA THR A 90 -12.47 -12.03 37.78
C THR A 90 -11.51 -12.44 38.90
N LEU A 91 -10.31 -11.87 38.97
CA LEU A 91 -9.39 -12.08 40.10
C LEU A 91 -9.95 -11.50 41.40
N TYR A 92 -10.44 -10.26 41.37
CA TYR A 92 -11.10 -9.65 42.53
C TYR A 92 -12.37 -10.39 42.96
N GLY A 93 -13.07 -11.03 42.02
CA GLY A 93 -14.23 -11.89 42.30
C GLY A 93 -13.90 -13.20 43.02
N GLY A 94 -12.61 -13.54 43.20
CA GLY A 94 -12.19 -14.73 43.95
C GLY A 94 -12.36 -16.05 43.18
N PHE A 95 -12.44 -16.00 41.85
CA PHE A 95 -12.63 -17.20 41.01
C PHE A 95 -11.39 -18.11 40.97
N MET A 96 -10.21 -17.61 41.35
CA MET A 96 -9.01 -18.43 41.59
C MET A 96 -9.02 -19.00 43.02
N THR A 97 -9.76 -20.10 43.21
CA THR A 97 -10.06 -20.67 44.54
C THR A 97 -8.82 -21.05 45.36
N GLN A 98 -7.68 -21.33 44.72
CA GLN A 98 -6.42 -21.65 45.41
C GLN A 98 -5.69 -20.42 45.95
N ALA A 99 -5.90 -19.23 45.35
CA ALA A 99 -5.21 -17.99 45.71
C ALA A 99 -6.09 -17.03 46.53
N GLY A 100 -7.43 -17.08 46.37
CA GLY A 100 -8.37 -16.19 47.04
C GLY A 100 -8.66 -14.89 46.27
N SER A 101 -9.26 -13.90 46.93
CA SER A 101 -9.67 -12.60 46.33
C SER A 101 -8.79 -11.41 46.71
N ASN A 102 -7.78 -11.60 47.57
CA ASN A 102 -6.89 -10.54 48.01
C ASN A 102 -5.75 -10.33 46.99
N TRP A 103 -5.97 -9.45 46.01
CA TRP A 103 -5.05 -9.19 44.90
C TRP A 103 -4.59 -7.73 44.87
N LYS A 104 -3.28 -7.53 44.68
CA LYS A 104 -2.71 -6.24 44.30
C LYS A 104 -2.13 -6.35 42.89
N ILE A 105 -2.67 -5.53 41.99
CA ILE A 105 -2.41 -5.63 40.55
C ILE A 105 -1.57 -4.44 40.12
N VAL A 106 -0.39 -4.73 39.60
CA VAL A 106 0.58 -3.76 39.08
C VAL A 106 0.53 -3.86 37.57
N VAL A 107 0.06 -2.79 36.91
CA VAL A 107 -0.03 -2.71 35.46
C VAL A 107 1.08 -1.81 34.96
N LEU A 108 1.84 -2.24 33.97
CA LEU A 108 2.88 -1.43 33.35
C LEU A 108 2.96 -1.62 31.84
N ARG A 109 3.57 -0.64 31.17
CA ARG A 109 4.09 -0.77 29.81
C ARG A 109 5.61 -0.65 29.84
N PRO A 110 6.36 -1.53 29.18
CA PRO A 110 7.82 -1.53 29.27
C PRO A 110 8.46 -0.23 28.78
N GLY A 111 8.00 0.36 27.67
CA GLY A 111 8.60 1.56 27.11
C GLY A 111 10.11 1.43 26.82
N GLY A 112 10.83 2.56 26.84
CA GLY A 112 12.29 2.59 26.68
C GLY A 112 13.09 2.30 27.95
N GLY A 113 12.47 2.40 29.13
CA GLY A 113 13.10 2.16 30.44
C GLY A 113 12.27 1.18 31.27
N PRO A 114 12.31 -0.13 30.97
CA PRO A 114 11.35 -1.10 31.52
C PRO A 114 11.46 -1.29 33.03
N ILE A 115 12.67 -1.19 33.59
CA ILE A 115 12.87 -1.30 35.03
C ILE A 115 12.36 -0.06 35.77
N ASP A 116 12.58 1.14 35.23
CA ASP A 116 12.08 2.38 35.85
C ASP A 116 10.55 2.47 35.79
N ASN A 117 9.95 2.00 34.69
CA ASN A 117 8.49 1.91 34.55
C ASN A 117 7.88 0.88 35.51
N LEU A 118 8.57 -0.24 35.76
CA LEU A 118 8.18 -1.20 36.79
C LEU A 118 8.29 -0.61 38.19
N ALA A 119 9.37 0.11 38.49
CA ALA A 119 9.54 0.79 39.77
C ALA A 119 8.41 1.80 40.01
N GLU A 120 8.11 2.66 39.02
CA GLU A 120 7.01 3.63 39.10
C GLU A 120 5.67 2.93 39.38
N SER A 121 5.36 1.89 38.61
CA SER A 121 4.09 1.15 38.74
C SER A 121 3.96 0.41 40.07
N LEU A 122 5.08 -0.07 40.64
CA LEU A 122 5.09 -0.71 41.96
C LEU A 122 4.80 0.28 43.09
N VAL A 123 5.46 1.45 43.05
CA VAL A 123 5.31 2.44 44.13
C VAL A 123 3.95 3.15 44.03
N GLU A 124 3.38 3.34 42.83
CA GLU A 124 2.01 3.86 42.67
C GLU A 124 0.93 2.99 43.34
N LYS A 125 1.22 1.71 43.62
CA LYS A 125 0.31 0.78 44.33
C LYS A 125 0.53 0.77 45.84
N ASP A 126 1.44 1.58 46.34
CA ASP A 126 1.60 1.83 47.76
C ASP A 126 0.67 2.97 48.19
N ASP A 127 -0.25 2.69 49.13
CA ASP A 127 -1.25 3.67 49.58
C ASP A 127 -0.61 4.94 50.18
N GLU A 128 0.63 4.83 50.70
CA GLU A 128 1.36 5.97 51.25
C GLU A 128 1.90 6.89 50.15
N TYR A 129 2.11 6.40 48.94
CA TYR A 129 2.77 7.13 47.85
C TYR A 129 1.93 8.31 47.33
N ALA A 130 0.61 8.14 47.28
CA ALA A 130 -0.31 9.18 46.81
C ALA A 130 -0.26 10.46 47.69
N GLY A 131 0.16 10.35 48.96
CA GLY A 131 0.26 11.48 49.89
C GLY A 131 1.63 12.16 49.97
N LEU A 132 2.66 11.60 49.33
CA LEU A 132 4.04 12.12 49.41
C LEU A 132 4.25 13.38 48.55
N GLU A 133 5.19 14.23 48.97
CA GLU A 133 5.67 15.35 48.15
C GLU A 133 6.45 14.84 46.92
N GLU A 134 6.50 15.61 45.84
CA GLU A 134 7.15 15.22 44.57
C GLU A 134 8.61 14.79 44.74
N GLU A 135 9.38 15.47 45.59
CA GLU A 135 10.78 15.09 45.88
C GLU A 135 10.87 13.71 46.55
N GLU A 136 9.96 13.41 47.49
CA GLU A 136 9.94 12.15 48.22
C GLU A 136 9.43 11.00 47.33
N ARG A 137 8.49 11.27 46.42
CA ARG A 137 8.07 10.33 45.37
C ARG A 137 9.22 9.95 44.46
N LEU A 138 10.05 10.91 44.06
CA LEU A 138 11.21 10.66 43.22
C LEU A 138 12.27 9.83 43.96
N ILE A 139 12.50 10.10 45.25
CA ILE A 139 13.41 9.31 46.09
C ILE A 139 12.92 7.87 46.19
N ARG A 140 11.64 7.63 46.51
CA ARG A 140 11.07 6.28 46.65
C ARG A 140 11.14 5.51 45.33
N LYS A 141 10.81 6.15 44.20
CA LYS A 141 10.99 5.58 42.86
C LYS A 141 12.44 5.17 42.60
N THR A 142 13.41 6.03 42.93
CA THR A 142 14.84 5.76 42.71
C THR A 142 15.34 4.61 43.57
N ILE A 143 14.90 4.52 44.83
CA ILE A 143 15.23 3.42 45.74
C ILE A 143 14.69 2.10 45.17
N THR A 144 13.40 2.06 44.80
CA THR A 144 12.79 0.85 44.23
C THR A 144 13.47 0.43 42.94
N ALA A 145 13.77 1.37 42.04
CA ALA A 145 14.51 1.09 40.81
C ALA A 145 15.92 0.56 41.09
N THR A 146 16.57 1.01 42.16
CA THR A 146 17.88 0.49 42.60
C THR A 146 17.76 -0.93 43.14
N VAL A 147 16.72 -1.23 43.93
CA VAL A 147 16.42 -2.59 44.42
C VAL A 147 16.22 -3.55 43.23
N LEU A 148 15.39 -3.16 42.25
CA LEU A 148 15.15 -3.94 41.04
C LEU A 148 16.44 -4.23 40.25
N ARG A 149 17.39 -3.28 40.19
CA ARG A 149 18.66 -3.46 39.48
C ARG A 149 19.73 -4.20 40.29
N SER A 150 19.53 -4.37 41.60
CA SER A 150 20.57 -4.88 42.50
C SER A 150 20.78 -6.39 42.44
N SER A 151 19.75 -7.17 42.10
CA SER A 151 19.79 -8.63 42.04
C SER A 151 18.73 -9.18 41.07
N SER A 152 18.87 -10.44 40.65
CA SER A 152 17.84 -11.14 39.84
C SER A 152 16.55 -11.40 40.62
N LEU A 153 16.59 -11.34 41.96
CA LEU A 153 15.44 -11.42 42.86
C LEU A 153 14.88 -10.04 43.25
N GLY A 154 15.38 -8.95 42.64
CA GLY A 154 15.02 -7.58 43.03
C GLY A 154 13.51 -7.30 42.98
N LEU A 155 12.77 -7.93 42.06
CA LEU A 155 11.31 -7.82 42.01
C LEU A 155 10.63 -8.49 43.22
N VAL A 156 11.13 -9.65 43.65
CA VAL A 156 10.62 -10.35 44.83
C VAL A 156 10.87 -9.54 46.09
N GLU A 157 12.05 -8.93 46.22
CA GLU A 157 12.40 -8.05 47.33
C GLU A 157 11.55 -6.77 47.35
N ALA A 158 11.35 -6.13 46.20
CA ALA A 158 10.49 -4.96 46.08
C ALA A 158 9.02 -5.27 46.41
N VAL A 159 8.52 -6.44 45.96
CA VAL A 159 7.17 -6.92 46.30
C VAL A 159 7.03 -7.20 47.79
N LYS A 160 8.03 -7.82 48.43
CA LYS A 160 8.02 -8.03 49.89
C LYS A 160 7.90 -6.74 50.68
N GLN A 161 8.48 -5.65 50.18
CA GLN A 161 8.35 -4.32 50.79
C GLN A 161 6.97 -3.69 50.54
N LEU A 162 6.30 -4.06 49.44
CA LEU A 162 5.00 -3.55 49.04
C LEU A 162 3.82 -4.26 49.73
N LYS A 163 3.98 -5.55 50.07
CA LYS A 163 2.93 -6.37 50.71
C LYS A 163 2.67 -5.88 52.13
N LYS A 164 1.38 -5.73 52.47
CA LYS A 164 0.95 -5.38 53.84
C LYS A 164 0.58 -6.60 54.68
N SER A 165 0.26 -7.72 54.02
CA SER A 165 -0.11 -8.98 54.66
C SER A 165 0.41 -10.18 53.87
N GLU A 166 0.67 -11.30 54.55
CA GLU A 166 1.24 -12.50 53.91
C GLU A 166 0.28 -13.15 52.89
N ASP A 167 -1.04 -12.93 53.03
CA ASP A 167 -2.11 -13.46 52.20
C ASP A 167 -2.42 -12.65 50.92
N GLU A 168 -1.66 -11.58 50.65
CA GLU A 168 -1.84 -10.73 49.46
C GLU A 168 -1.13 -11.35 48.23
N ASN A 169 -1.88 -11.57 47.15
CA ASN A 169 -1.36 -12.04 45.86
C ASN A 169 -1.00 -10.86 44.96
N ILE A 170 0.13 -10.94 44.27
CA ILE A 170 0.56 -9.88 43.35
C ILE A 170 0.44 -10.34 41.90
N LEU A 171 -0.26 -9.55 41.07
CA LEU A 171 -0.24 -9.73 39.63
C LEU A 171 0.57 -8.60 38.99
N ILE A 172 1.63 -8.95 38.26
CA ILE A 172 2.35 -8.05 37.37
C ILE A 172 1.80 -8.22 35.96
N LEU A 173 1.02 -7.24 35.48
CA LEU A 173 0.46 -7.21 34.14
C LEU A 173 1.32 -6.30 33.24
N VAL A 174 2.08 -6.91 32.34
CA VAL A 174 2.87 -6.21 31.33
C VAL A 174 2.06 -6.08 30.03
N ASP A 175 1.47 -4.90 29.81
CA ASP A 175 0.74 -4.57 28.60
C ASP A 175 1.70 -4.15 27.47
N GLN A 176 1.43 -4.53 26.22
CA GLN A 176 2.28 -4.24 25.06
C GLN A 176 3.77 -4.63 25.27
N PHE A 177 4.01 -5.88 25.68
CA PHE A 177 5.35 -6.40 25.95
C PHE A 177 6.32 -6.25 24.76
N GLU A 178 5.80 -6.20 23.52
CA GLU A 178 6.59 -5.95 22.32
C GLU A 178 7.32 -4.59 22.30
N GLU A 179 6.94 -3.64 23.17
CA GLU A 179 7.63 -2.35 23.28
C GLU A 179 9.12 -2.53 23.61
N LEU A 180 9.49 -3.54 24.40
CA LEU A 180 10.89 -3.89 24.70
C LEU A 180 11.75 -4.03 23.44
N PHE A 181 11.18 -4.61 22.38
CA PHE A 181 11.89 -4.87 21.13
C PHE A 181 11.87 -3.67 20.19
N ARG A 182 10.83 -2.83 20.27
CA ARG A 182 10.69 -1.62 19.44
C ARG A 182 11.67 -0.52 19.88
N TYR A 183 11.77 -0.24 21.18
CA TYR A 183 12.63 0.84 21.68
C TYR A 183 14.13 0.52 21.55
N LYS A 184 14.51 -0.76 21.52
CA LYS A 184 15.89 -1.22 21.24
C LYS A 184 16.45 -0.69 19.91
N LYS A 185 15.61 -0.41 18.91
CA LYS A 185 16.04 0.09 17.59
C LYS A 185 16.31 1.60 17.56
N THR A 186 15.84 2.36 18.56
CA THR A 186 15.87 3.83 18.57
C THR A 186 17.04 4.39 19.41
N GLU A 187 17.51 3.67 20.42
CA GLU A 187 18.63 4.08 21.27
C GLU A 187 19.93 3.31 20.95
N SER A 188 21.08 3.93 21.21
CA SER A 188 22.40 3.39 20.85
C SER A 188 22.61 1.96 21.37
N MET A 189 23.11 1.09 20.50
CA MET A 189 23.08 -0.39 20.59
C MET A 189 23.70 -1.08 21.82
N THR A 190 24.25 -0.36 22.81
CA THR A 190 25.02 -1.00 23.89
C THR A 190 24.39 -0.98 25.28
N SER A 191 23.54 0.00 25.65
CA SER A 191 22.96 0.07 27.00
C SER A 191 21.56 -0.56 27.11
N SER A 192 20.75 -0.48 26.05
CA SER A 192 19.35 -0.93 26.04
C SER A 192 19.18 -2.46 26.00
N GLN A 193 20.18 -3.18 25.48
CA GLN A 193 20.16 -4.64 25.38
C GLN A 193 20.33 -5.33 26.73
N ASP A 194 21.12 -4.73 27.63
CA ASP A 194 21.35 -5.25 28.98
C ASP A 194 20.11 -5.03 29.87
N GLU A 195 19.44 -3.88 29.75
CA GLU A 195 18.27 -3.55 30.58
C GLU A 195 17.03 -4.38 30.23
N SER A 196 16.78 -4.64 28.94
CA SER A 196 15.67 -5.51 28.52
C SER A 196 15.85 -6.94 29.03
N SER A 197 17.09 -7.44 28.99
CA SER A 197 17.42 -8.78 29.48
C SER A 197 17.29 -8.88 31.01
N ALA A 198 17.74 -7.86 31.73
CA ALA A 198 17.56 -7.77 33.18
C ALA A 198 16.07 -7.74 33.56
N PHE A 199 15.25 -6.97 32.84
CA PHE A 199 13.80 -6.92 33.07
C PHE A 199 13.11 -8.27 32.86
N VAL A 200 13.42 -8.98 31.76
CA VAL A 200 12.85 -10.32 31.52
C VAL A 200 13.27 -11.30 32.62
N ASN A 201 14.54 -11.28 33.02
CA ASN A 201 15.04 -12.14 34.10
C ASN A 201 14.32 -11.87 35.42
N LEU A 202 14.06 -10.60 35.78
CA LEU A 202 13.29 -10.25 36.98
C LEU A 202 11.89 -10.89 36.98
N LEU A 203 11.21 -10.89 35.83
CA LEU A 203 9.87 -11.50 35.71
C LEU A 203 9.93 -13.01 35.84
N MET A 204 10.90 -13.67 35.20
CA MET A 204 11.01 -15.14 35.22
C MET A 204 11.40 -15.66 36.60
N GLU A 205 12.37 -15.03 37.26
CA GLU A 205 12.76 -15.39 38.63
C GLU A 205 11.61 -15.21 39.63
N ALA A 206 10.81 -14.14 39.46
CA ALA A 206 9.64 -13.91 40.30
C ALA A 206 8.55 -14.98 40.14
N VAL A 207 8.40 -15.57 38.95
CA VAL A 207 7.47 -16.67 38.67
C VAL A 207 7.99 -18.01 39.22
N HIS A 208 9.29 -18.28 39.08
CA HIS A 208 9.90 -19.56 39.50
C HIS A 208 10.03 -19.71 41.03
N GLN A 209 10.10 -18.62 41.78
CA GLN A 209 10.11 -18.68 43.23
C GLN A 209 8.70 -18.87 43.79
N PHE A 210 8.58 -19.69 44.84
CA PHE A 210 7.30 -20.02 45.48
C PHE A 210 7.11 -19.39 46.86
N ASP A 211 8.12 -18.66 47.36
CA ASP A 211 8.09 -18.01 48.67
C ASP A 211 7.03 -16.89 48.71
N GLU A 212 6.86 -16.17 47.61
CA GLU A 212 5.84 -15.14 47.46
C GLU A 212 4.88 -15.46 46.30
N PRO A 213 3.57 -15.19 46.46
CA PRO A 213 2.55 -15.39 45.43
C PRO A 213 2.56 -14.27 44.37
N ILE A 214 3.60 -14.30 43.53
CA ILE A 214 3.75 -13.40 42.38
C ILE A 214 3.31 -14.13 41.11
N TYR A 215 2.41 -13.48 40.38
CA TYR A 215 1.87 -13.93 39.11
C TYR A 215 2.24 -12.90 38.04
N VAL A 216 2.57 -13.36 36.84
CA VAL A 216 2.94 -12.49 35.73
C VAL A 216 2.01 -12.75 34.55
N THR A 217 1.48 -11.70 33.96
CA THR A 217 0.78 -11.81 32.68
C THR A 217 1.37 -10.82 31.70
N ILE A 218 1.70 -11.29 30.50
CA ILE A 218 2.18 -10.44 29.42
C ILE A 218 1.16 -10.43 28.30
N THR A 219 0.95 -9.28 27.68
CA THR A 219 0.22 -9.19 26.42
C THR A 219 1.17 -8.77 25.32
N MET A 220 1.11 -9.43 24.17
CA MET A 220 1.88 -8.99 23.00
C MET A 220 1.20 -9.33 21.69
N ARG A 221 1.68 -8.71 20.62
CA ARG A 221 1.32 -9.15 19.27
C ARG A 221 2.03 -10.46 18.91
N SER A 222 1.33 -11.33 18.19
CA SER A 222 1.83 -12.67 17.82
C SER A 222 3.04 -12.66 16.89
N ASP A 223 3.28 -11.58 16.14
CA ASP A 223 4.44 -11.43 15.26
C ASP A 223 5.75 -11.15 16.02
N PHE A 224 5.69 -10.80 17.32
CA PHE A 224 6.88 -10.58 18.15
C PHE A 224 7.38 -11.83 18.88
N ILE A 225 6.73 -12.98 18.69
CA ILE A 225 7.16 -14.26 19.30
C ILE A 225 8.60 -14.60 18.88
N GLY A 226 8.98 -14.31 17.63
CA GLY A 226 10.35 -14.56 17.15
C GLY A 226 11.42 -13.75 17.88
N GLU A 227 11.10 -12.52 18.29
CA GLU A 227 12.01 -11.66 19.08
C GLU A 227 12.18 -12.17 20.51
N CYS A 228 11.23 -12.96 21.04
CA CYS A 228 11.33 -13.59 22.36
C CYS A 228 12.31 -14.77 22.39
N ALA A 229 12.70 -15.33 21.24
CA ALA A 229 13.58 -16.51 21.16
C ALA A 229 14.97 -16.30 21.78
N VAL A 230 15.40 -15.05 21.96
CA VAL A 230 16.66 -14.71 22.67
C VAL A 230 16.58 -14.93 24.18
N PHE A 231 15.38 -15.17 24.74
CA PHE A 231 15.14 -15.46 26.15
C PHE A 231 14.61 -16.90 26.30
N PRO A 232 15.47 -17.89 26.58
CA PRO A 232 15.06 -19.29 26.64
C PRO A 232 13.94 -19.58 27.65
N GLU A 233 14.06 -19.04 28.87
CA GLU A 233 13.08 -19.25 29.95
C GLU A 233 11.71 -18.65 29.62
N LEU A 234 11.70 -17.41 29.13
CA LEU A 234 10.48 -16.76 28.67
C LEU A 234 9.83 -17.54 27.52
N THR A 235 10.63 -18.04 26.58
CA THR A 235 10.12 -18.85 25.46
C THR A 235 9.46 -20.14 25.95
N GLN A 236 10.07 -20.81 26.94
CA GLN A 236 9.48 -22.00 27.55
C GLN A 236 8.15 -21.65 28.24
N MET A 237 8.10 -20.59 29.05
CA MET A 237 6.88 -20.16 29.73
C MET A 237 5.76 -19.75 28.75
N ILE A 238 6.10 -19.12 27.62
CA ILE A 238 5.13 -18.82 26.55
C ILE A 238 4.59 -20.12 25.95
N ASN A 239 5.44 -21.11 25.67
CA ASN A 239 4.99 -22.39 25.12
C ASN A 239 4.04 -23.11 26.08
N ASP A 240 4.37 -23.11 27.38
CA ASP A 240 3.60 -23.79 28.42
C ASP A 240 2.27 -23.08 28.72
N SER A 241 2.22 -21.74 28.63
CA SER A 241 1.09 -20.93 29.10
C SER A 241 0.70 -19.75 28.21
N HIS A 242 0.70 -19.93 26.88
CA HIS A 242 0.12 -18.92 25.99
C HIS A 242 -1.39 -19.10 25.78
N TYR A 243 -2.07 -17.98 25.57
CA TYR A 243 -3.43 -17.91 25.09
C TYR A 243 -3.49 -17.03 23.84
N LEU A 244 -3.77 -17.63 22.68
CA LEU A 244 -3.96 -16.90 21.45
C LEU A 244 -5.42 -16.43 21.37
N ILE A 245 -5.66 -15.12 21.48
CA ILE A 245 -7.01 -14.56 21.44
C ILE A 245 -7.64 -14.85 20.06
N PRO A 246 -8.76 -15.58 20.00
CA PRO A 246 -9.46 -15.83 18.74
C PRO A 246 -10.16 -14.56 18.25
N GLN A 247 -10.47 -14.50 16.96
CA GLN A 247 -11.31 -13.44 16.43
C GLN A 247 -12.72 -13.51 17.04
N MET A 248 -13.37 -12.35 17.19
CA MET A 248 -14.77 -12.31 17.66
C MET A 248 -15.68 -12.87 16.57
N THR A 249 -16.58 -13.78 16.97
CA THR A 249 -17.66 -14.24 16.09
C THR A 249 -18.61 -13.09 15.78
N ARG A 250 -19.42 -13.24 14.73
CA ARG A 250 -20.42 -12.21 14.35
C ARG A 250 -21.41 -11.93 15.49
N ASP A 251 -21.76 -12.94 16.29
CA ASP A 251 -22.63 -12.78 17.46
C ASP A 251 -21.93 -12.08 18.63
N GLN A 252 -20.67 -12.40 18.89
CA GLN A 252 -19.85 -11.68 19.87
C GLN A 252 -19.69 -10.21 19.49
N LYS A 253 -19.42 -9.90 18.21
CA LYS A 253 -19.38 -8.52 17.69
C LYS A 253 -20.73 -7.81 17.88
N ARG A 254 -21.85 -8.52 17.66
CA ARG A 254 -23.20 -7.97 17.90
C ARG A 254 -23.39 -7.59 19.37
N LEU A 255 -23.04 -8.48 20.30
CA LEU A 255 -23.12 -8.21 21.74
C LEU A 255 -22.25 -7.02 22.14
N ALA A 256 -21.04 -6.91 21.59
CA ALA A 256 -20.14 -5.77 21.82
C ALA A 256 -20.65 -4.43 21.26
N ILE A 257 -21.63 -4.45 20.34
CA ILE A 257 -22.29 -3.25 19.81
C ILE A 257 -23.54 -2.92 20.63
N GLU A 258 -24.42 -3.90 20.84
CA GLU A 258 -25.74 -3.71 21.44
C GLU A 258 -25.68 -3.57 22.98
N GLY A 259 -24.81 -4.34 23.63
CA GLY A 259 -24.66 -4.36 25.09
C GLY A 259 -24.31 -2.98 25.67
N PRO A 260 -23.20 -2.34 25.24
CA PRO A 260 -22.81 -1.04 25.76
C PRO A 260 -23.87 0.04 25.49
N VAL A 261 -24.51 0.01 24.31
CA VAL A 261 -25.61 0.93 23.96
C VAL A 261 -26.77 0.81 24.95
N ALA A 262 -27.17 -0.42 25.29
CA ALA A 262 -28.25 -0.67 26.24
C ALA A 262 -27.89 -0.18 27.65
N VAL A 263 -26.66 -0.42 28.10
CA VAL A 263 -26.16 0.05 29.41
C VAL A 263 -26.07 1.58 29.46
N GLY A 264 -25.68 2.23 28.36
CA GLY A 264 -25.67 3.68 28.21
C GLY A 264 -27.06 4.33 28.17
N GLY A 265 -28.14 3.54 28.18
CA GLY A 265 -29.53 4.01 28.16
C GLY A 265 -30.09 4.31 26.75
N GLY A 266 -29.39 3.86 25.70
CA GLY A 266 -29.81 4.04 24.30
C GLY A 266 -30.42 2.79 23.69
N THR A 267 -30.98 2.93 22.49
CA THR A 267 -31.39 1.80 21.65
C THR A 267 -30.73 1.92 20.28
N ILE A 268 -30.38 0.80 19.64
CA ILE A 268 -29.76 0.79 18.31
C ILE A 268 -30.69 0.08 17.32
N ALA A 269 -30.86 0.65 16.14
CA ALA A 269 -31.69 0.07 15.10
C ALA A 269 -31.03 -1.22 14.55
N PRO A 270 -31.77 -2.33 14.38
CA PRO A 270 -31.20 -3.59 13.87
C PRO A 270 -30.50 -3.46 12.52
N ARG A 271 -30.98 -2.55 11.66
CA ARG A 271 -30.37 -2.24 10.37
C ARG A 271 -28.98 -1.61 10.50
N LEU A 272 -28.77 -0.75 11.51
CA LEU A 272 -27.45 -0.17 11.79
C LEU A 272 -26.50 -1.25 12.32
N VAL A 273 -26.97 -2.13 13.20
CA VAL A 273 -26.16 -3.26 13.70
C VAL A 273 -25.67 -4.13 12.53
N GLN A 274 -26.57 -4.50 11.60
CA GLN A 274 -26.17 -5.28 10.43
C GLN A 274 -25.17 -4.54 9.54
N GLN A 275 -25.36 -3.23 9.34
CA GLN A 275 -24.41 -2.42 8.58
C GLN A 275 -23.03 -2.38 9.24
N LEU A 276 -22.96 -2.14 10.55
CA LEU A 276 -21.71 -2.15 11.33
C LEU A 276 -21.01 -3.50 11.26
N LEU A 277 -21.75 -4.61 11.39
CA LEU A 277 -21.19 -5.96 11.28
C LEU A 277 -20.65 -6.25 9.87
N ASN A 278 -21.26 -5.69 8.83
CA ASN A 278 -20.78 -5.84 7.45
C ASN A 278 -19.54 -4.97 7.19
N ASP A 279 -19.53 -3.73 7.67
CA ASP A 279 -18.42 -2.81 7.46
C ASP A 279 -17.16 -3.24 8.22
N VAL A 280 -17.31 -3.89 9.38
CA VAL A 280 -16.20 -4.49 10.15
C VAL A 280 -15.61 -5.74 9.46
N GLY A 281 -16.47 -6.52 8.79
CA GLY A 281 -16.09 -7.78 8.15
C GLY A 281 -15.34 -8.74 9.10
N ASP A 282 -14.41 -9.51 8.55
CA ASP A 282 -13.59 -10.49 9.28
C ASP A 282 -12.13 -10.03 9.51
N ASN A 283 -11.88 -8.73 9.37
CA ASN A 283 -10.55 -8.18 9.62
C ASN A 283 -10.34 -8.00 11.14
N PRO A 284 -9.35 -8.68 11.75
CA PRO A 284 -9.16 -8.68 13.20
C PRO A 284 -8.72 -7.32 13.75
N ASP A 285 -8.15 -6.44 12.91
CA ASP A 285 -7.61 -5.16 13.34
C ASP A 285 -8.63 -4.00 13.28
N GLN A 286 -9.91 -4.31 13.07
CA GLN A 286 -10.96 -3.31 12.92
C GLN A 286 -11.74 -3.00 14.21
N LEU A 287 -11.56 -3.77 15.28
CA LEU A 287 -12.28 -3.53 16.55
C LEU A 287 -12.03 -2.14 17.16
N PRO A 288 -10.80 -1.58 17.17
CA PRO A 288 -10.58 -0.23 17.69
C PRO A 288 -11.26 0.84 16.82
N ILE A 289 -11.34 0.60 15.50
CA ILE A 289 -12.01 1.51 14.55
C ILE A 289 -13.52 1.43 14.75
N LEU A 290 -14.07 0.24 14.98
CA LEU A 290 -15.47 0.03 15.33
C LEU A 290 -15.81 0.76 16.63
N GLN A 291 -15.02 0.59 17.68
CA GLN A 291 -15.21 1.25 18.97
C GLN A 291 -15.17 2.78 18.84
N HIS A 292 -14.22 3.30 18.07
CA HIS A 292 -14.15 4.74 17.77
C HIS A 292 -15.37 5.23 16.98
N SER A 293 -15.79 4.48 15.96
CA SER A 293 -16.95 4.82 15.14
C SER A 293 -18.24 4.79 15.95
N LEU A 294 -18.39 3.82 16.87
CA LEU A 294 -19.52 3.73 17.79
C LEU A 294 -19.53 4.89 18.80
N MET A 295 -18.38 5.25 19.37
CA MET A 295 -18.26 6.45 20.21
C MET A 295 -18.72 7.70 19.46
N ARG A 296 -18.25 7.89 18.21
CA ARG A 296 -18.65 9.04 17.37
C ARG A 296 -20.13 9.02 17.03
N THR A 297 -20.65 7.85 16.64
CA THR A 297 -22.06 7.66 16.30
C THR A 297 -22.95 7.94 17.51
N TRP A 298 -22.53 7.49 18.70
CA TRP A 298 -23.22 7.77 19.96
C TRP A 298 -23.21 9.25 20.29
N SER A 299 -22.05 9.92 20.28
CA SER A 299 -22.00 11.36 20.58
C SER A 299 -22.87 12.16 19.61
N PHE A 300 -22.79 11.86 18.32
CA PHE A 300 -23.64 12.52 17.32
C PHE A 300 -25.13 12.25 17.56
N TRP A 301 -25.50 11.01 17.88
CA TRP A 301 -26.88 10.65 18.22
C TRP A 301 -27.34 11.35 19.49
N ALA A 302 -26.58 11.31 20.58
CA ALA A 302 -26.91 11.95 21.85
C ALA A 302 -27.18 13.45 21.66
N ASP A 303 -26.41 14.13 20.81
CA ASP A 303 -26.56 15.56 20.54
C ASP A 303 -27.68 15.89 19.53
N ASN A 304 -28.09 14.95 18.65
CA ASN A 304 -28.95 15.23 17.48
C ASN A 304 -30.17 14.31 17.32
N HIS A 305 -30.48 13.50 18.34
CA HIS A 305 -31.63 12.59 18.32
C HIS A 305 -32.94 13.31 18.67
N LYS A 306 -34.03 12.81 18.11
CA LYS A 306 -35.39 13.12 18.55
C LYS A 306 -35.78 12.21 19.72
N GLU A 307 -36.78 12.61 20.50
CA GLU A 307 -37.31 11.76 21.58
C GLU A 307 -37.66 10.35 21.06
N ALA A 308 -37.17 9.33 21.77
CA ALA A 308 -37.32 7.91 21.43
C ALA A 308 -36.75 7.47 20.05
N GLU A 309 -35.91 8.28 19.39
CA GLU A 309 -35.19 7.88 18.18
C GLU A 309 -34.01 6.96 18.54
N SER A 310 -34.00 5.73 18.01
CA SER A 310 -32.86 4.82 18.14
C SER A 310 -31.65 5.32 17.34
N MET A 311 -30.45 4.95 17.77
CA MET A 311 -29.22 5.14 17.00
C MET A 311 -29.32 4.36 15.69
N ASP A 312 -29.17 5.04 14.55
CA ASP A 312 -29.54 4.52 13.23
C ASP A 312 -28.53 4.95 12.16
N ILE A 313 -28.69 4.43 10.93
CA ILE A 313 -27.81 4.62 9.78
C ILE A 313 -27.52 6.11 9.50
N ARG A 314 -28.48 7.01 9.76
CA ARG A 314 -28.28 8.46 9.61
C ARG A 314 -27.13 8.98 10.48
N HIS A 315 -27.07 8.56 11.75
CA HIS A 315 -26.03 9.01 12.69
C HIS A 315 -24.66 8.43 12.31
N TYR A 316 -24.65 7.18 11.86
CA TYR A 316 -23.44 6.49 11.42
C TYR A 316 -22.86 7.08 10.11
N ASN A 317 -23.72 7.46 9.18
CA ASN A 317 -23.32 8.16 7.95
C ASN A 317 -22.83 9.59 8.25
N ALA A 318 -23.40 10.27 9.24
CA ALA A 318 -23.00 11.63 9.61
C ALA A 318 -21.55 11.71 10.10
N ILE A 319 -21.03 10.62 10.66
CA ILE A 319 -19.63 10.50 11.09
C ILE A 319 -18.74 9.85 10.02
N GLY A 320 -19.23 9.67 8.78
CA GLY A 320 -18.43 9.12 7.69
C GLY A 320 -18.27 7.60 7.70
N THR A 321 -19.10 6.88 8.46
CA THR A 321 -19.04 5.41 8.65
C THR A 321 -17.69 4.91 9.18
N LEU A 322 -17.47 3.60 9.25
CA LEU A 322 -16.18 3.01 9.68
C LEU A 322 -15.00 3.52 8.82
N LYS A 323 -15.28 3.83 7.55
CA LYS A 323 -14.27 4.20 6.55
C LYS A 323 -13.62 5.55 6.83
N GLU A 324 -14.39 6.55 7.22
CA GLU A 324 -13.89 7.92 7.36
C GLU A 324 -13.94 8.47 8.79
N ALA A 325 -14.68 7.85 9.73
CA ALA A 325 -14.88 8.42 11.07
C ALA A 325 -13.62 8.86 11.78
N LEU A 326 -12.59 8.02 11.75
CA LEU A 326 -11.32 8.33 12.38
C LEU A 326 -10.58 9.47 11.65
N SER A 327 -10.61 9.47 10.32
CA SER A 327 -9.99 10.51 9.51
C SER A 327 -10.70 11.85 9.67
N GLN A 328 -12.04 11.87 9.71
CA GLN A 328 -12.82 13.06 9.96
C GLN A 328 -12.53 13.62 11.37
N HIS A 329 -12.44 12.76 12.38
CA HIS A 329 -12.11 13.22 13.74
C HIS A 329 -10.72 13.88 13.82
N ALA A 330 -9.72 13.25 13.20
CA ALA A 330 -8.37 13.78 13.17
C ALA A 330 -8.30 15.10 12.38
N ASN A 331 -9.09 15.22 11.31
CA ASN A 331 -9.22 16.48 10.56
C ASN A 331 -9.90 17.57 11.39
N GLU A 332 -10.93 17.27 12.17
CA GLU A 332 -11.55 18.25 13.09
C GLU A 332 -10.53 18.81 14.10
N ALA A 333 -9.71 17.93 14.70
CA ALA A 333 -8.64 18.35 15.61
C ALA A 333 -7.59 19.20 14.90
N TYR A 334 -7.19 18.79 13.69
CA TYR A 334 -6.27 19.56 12.85
C TYR A 334 -6.84 20.93 12.47
N ASP A 335 -8.13 21.02 12.14
CA ASP A 335 -8.76 22.25 11.67
C ASP A 335 -8.99 23.29 12.76
N MET A 336 -8.96 22.89 14.03
CA MET A 336 -8.93 23.79 15.18
C MET A 336 -7.59 24.51 15.38
N LEU A 337 -6.52 24.06 14.71
CA LEU A 337 -5.19 24.64 14.84
C LEU A 337 -5.03 25.91 13.99
N SER A 338 -4.24 26.87 14.51
CA SER A 338 -3.78 28.02 13.73
C SER A 338 -2.85 27.61 12.59
N LYS A 339 -2.59 28.50 11.62
CA LYS A 339 -1.70 28.20 10.48
C LYS A 339 -0.29 27.76 10.92
N ARG A 340 0.23 28.34 12.01
CA ARG A 340 1.54 27.98 12.57
C ARG A 340 1.49 26.61 13.25
N GLU A 341 0.47 26.36 14.07
CA GLU A 341 0.26 25.07 14.73
C GLU A 341 0.00 23.92 13.74
N LYS A 342 -0.65 24.19 12.59
CA LYS A 342 -0.82 23.21 11.50
C LYS A 342 0.51 22.72 10.91
N GLN A 343 1.52 23.60 10.81
CA GLN A 343 2.86 23.23 10.35
C GLN A 343 3.58 22.38 11.40
N ILE A 344 3.47 22.76 12.68
CA ILE A 344 4.03 21.99 13.81
C ILE A 344 3.38 20.61 13.86
N CYS A 345 2.05 20.53 13.69
CA CYS A 345 1.30 19.28 13.65
C CYS A 345 1.79 18.34 12.56
N GLU A 346 1.99 18.84 11.34
CA GLU A 346 2.54 18.04 10.23
C GLU A 346 3.93 17.49 10.59
N THR A 347 4.85 18.33 11.04
CA THR A 347 6.19 17.90 11.43
C THR A 347 6.18 16.92 12.59
N MET A 348 5.31 17.14 13.58
CA MET A 348 5.12 16.24 14.72
C MET A 348 4.68 14.86 14.24
N PHE A 349 3.63 14.77 13.42
CA PHE A 349 3.17 13.48 12.93
C PHE A 349 4.17 12.78 11.99
N LYS A 350 4.96 13.52 11.20
CA LYS A 350 6.10 12.99 10.44
C LYS A 350 7.22 12.45 11.35
N ALA A 351 7.44 13.07 12.51
CA ALA A 351 8.39 12.59 13.51
C ALA A 351 7.88 11.35 14.26
N LEU A 352 6.57 11.28 14.50
CA LEU A 352 5.90 10.16 15.21
C LEU A 352 5.65 8.93 14.33
N THR A 353 5.98 8.97 13.05
CA THR A 353 5.73 7.88 12.11
C THR A 353 6.97 7.56 11.26
N GLU A 354 7.05 6.31 10.82
CA GLU A 354 8.12 5.82 9.96
C GLU A 354 7.61 4.73 9.02
N ARG A 355 8.29 4.51 7.90
CA ARG A 355 7.95 3.47 6.94
C ARG A 355 8.66 2.17 7.30
N GLY A 356 7.89 1.11 7.52
CA GLY A 356 8.39 -0.23 7.81
C GLY A 356 8.86 -1.00 6.58
N SER A 357 9.46 -2.18 6.81
CA SER A 357 9.96 -3.09 5.77
C SER A 357 8.88 -3.58 4.79
N GLU A 358 7.61 -3.60 5.20
CA GLU A 358 6.47 -3.99 4.37
C GLU A 358 5.68 -2.80 3.80
N ASN A 359 6.30 -1.62 3.71
CA ASN A 359 5.64 -0.40 3.23
C ASN A 359 4.50 0.10 4.13
N GLN A 360 4.32 -0.48 5.32
CA GLN A 360 3.32 -0.08 6.31
C GLN A 360 3.88 1.01 7.23
N GLY A 361 3.02 1.96 7.64
CA GLY A 361 3.39 2.95 8.66
C GLY A 361 3.58 2.30 10.02
N ILE A 362 4.75 2.49 10.62
CA ILE A 362 5.11 2.08 11.97
C ILE A 362 5.13 3.32 12.86
N ARG A 363 4.69 3.17 14.11
CA ARG A 363 4.77 4.22 15.13
C ARG A 363 6.22 4.44 15.56
N ARG A 364 6.58 5.70 15.77
CA ARG A 364 7.88 6.13 16.31
C ARG A 364 7.65 7.03 17.54
N PRO A 365 7.54 6.44 18.74
CA PRO A 365 7.44 7.23 19.97
C PRO A 365 8.63 8.17 20.09
N THR A 366 8.37 9.46 20.31
CA THR A 366 9.42 10.50 20.29
C THR A 366 9.24 11.49 21.43
N LYS A 367 10.33 11.88 22.09
CA LYS A 367 10.32 12.87 23.18
C LYS A 367 9.83 14.24 22.71
N LEU A 368 9.11 14.95 23.57
CA LEU A 368 8.60 16.30 23.30
C LEU A 368 9.73 17.27 22.88
N SER A 369 10.87 17.22 23.58
CA SER A 369 12.07 18.03 23.28
C SER A 369 12.66 17.79 21.89
N VAL A 370 12.66 16.52 21.45
CA VAL A 370 13.15 16.11 20.13
C VAL A 370 12.19 16.59 19.04
N ILE A 371 10.88 16.46 19.24
CA ILE A 371 9.86 16.96 18.30
C ILE A 371 10.00 18.48 18.13
N ALA A 372 10.14 19.21 19.24
CA ALA A 372 10.34 20.66 19.22
C ALA A 372 11.62 21.05 18.46
N SER A 373 12.70 20.29 18.65
CA SER A 373 13.97 20.50 17.95
C SER A 373 13.89 20.19 16.44
N ILE A 374 13.17 19.14 16.05
CA ILE A 374 12.94 18.79 14.64
C ILE A 374 12.13 19.90 13.96
N ALA A 375 11.09 20.41 14.62
CA ALA A 375 10.23 21.47 14.11
C ALA A 375 10.84 22.87 14.22
N GLY A 376 11.92 23.05 14.99
CA GLY A 376 12.56 24.36 15.21
C GLY A 376 11.68 25.33 16.01
N VAL A 377 10.90 24.83 16.97
CA VAL A 377 9.94 25.60 17.78
C VAL A 377 10.15 25.33 19.28
N THR A 378 9.43 26.04 20.15
CA THR A 378 9.48 25.78 21.59
C THR A 378 8.60 24.58 21.99
N GLU A 379 8.93 23.93 23.11
CA GLU A 379 8.14 22.81 23.64
C GLU A 379 6.69 23.19 23.95
N ASP A 380 6.44 24.44 24.39
CA ASP A 380 5.08 24.96 24.65
C ASP A 380 4.21 25.00 23.38
N GLU A 381 4.81 25.27 22.22
CA GLU A 381 4.08 25.25 20.95
C GLU A 381 3.71 23.83 20.53
N VAL A 382 4.60 22.86 20.73
CA VAL A 382 4.30 21.44 20.49
C VAL A 382 3.24 20.94 21.47
N TYR A 383 3.35 21.32 22.74
CA TYR A 383 2.38 21.00 23.79
C TYR A 383 0.96 21.40 23.37
N ARG A 384 0.74 22.64 22.91
CA ARG A 384 -0.58 23.12 22.47
C ARG A 384 -1.17 22.28 21.35
N VAL A 385 -0.33 21.82 20.42
CA VAL A 385 -0.76 20.94 19.33
C VAL A 385 -1.11 19.55 19.86
N VAL A 386 -0.23 18.94 20.66
CA VAL A 386 -0.47 17.62 21.26
C VAL A 386 -1.76 17.61 22.08
N ASP A 387 -2.00 18.66 22.85
CA ASP A 387 -3.16 18.75 23.75
C ASP A 387 -4.49 18.63 22.98
N LYS A 388 -4.57 19.22 21.77
CA LYS A 388 -5.75 19.12 20.88
C LYS A 388 -6.02 17.71 20.36
N PHE A 389 -5.00 16.88 20.20
CA PHE A 389 -5.16 15.50 19.74
C PHE A 389 -5.32 14.49 20.88
N ARG A 390 -5.26 14.93 22.14
CA ARG A 390 -5.51 14.08 23.31
C ARG A 390 -6.75 14.47 24.13
N GLU A 391 -7.44 15.57 23.79
CA GLU A 391 -8.67 16.05 24.47
C GLU A 391 -9.65 14.90 24.80
N PRO A 392 -10.49 15.00 25.86
CA PRO A 392 -11.49 13.99 26.16
C PRO A 392 -12.37 13.64 24.94
N GLY A 393 -12.47 12.34 24.61
CA GLY A 393 -13.13 11.85 23.39
C GLY A 393 -12.23 11.82 22.14
N ARG A 394 -11.09 12.51 22.16
CA ARG A 394 -10.03 12.55 21.15
C ARG A 394 -8.77 11.93 21.72
N SER A 395 -8.76 10.61 21.90
CA SER A 395 -7.56 9.88 22.35
C SER A 395 -6.72 9.40 21.16
N LEU A 396 -6.21 10.35 20.36
CA LEU A 396 -5.40 10.04 19.16
C LEU A 396 -3.90 9.96 19.46
N LEU A 397 -3.44 10.70 20.48
CA LEU A 397 -2.07 10.68 20.97
C LEU A 397 -1.98 10.23 22.44
N MET A 398 -0.81 9.71 22.78
CA MET A 398 -0.36 9.36 24.13
C MET A 398 0.77 10.31 24.56
N PRO A 399 0.94 10.60 25.86
CA PRO A 399 0.11 10.16 27.00
C PRO A 399 -1.31 10.76 27.00
N PRO A 400 -2.27 10.15 27.71
CA PRO A 400 -3.66 10.62 27.74
C PRO A 400 -3.78 12.02 28.36
N HIS A 401 -4.91 12.67 28.11
CA HIS A 401 -5.23 13.97 28.71
C HIS A 401 -5.14 13.94 30.25
N GLY A 402 -4.69 15.04 30.84
CA GLY A 402 -4.53 15.19 32.29
C GLY A 402 -3.14 14.85 32.82
N LYS A 403 -2.30 14.09 32.08
CA LYS A 403 -0.88 13.95 32.42
C LYS A 403 -0.11 15.19 31.95
N GLN A 404 0.68 15.80 32.83
CA GLN A 404 1.53 16.93 32.47
C GLN A 404 2.60 16.47 31.48
N LEU A 405 2.88 17.28 30.45
CA LEU A 405 3.90 16.97 29.45
C LEU A 405 5.16 17.76 29.81
N GLU A 406 6.24 17.03 30.03
CA GLU A 406 7.58 17.55 30.30
C GLU A 406 8.49 17.32 29.10
N SER A 407 9.69 17.91 29.13
CA SER A 407 10.68 17.83 28.05
C SER A 407 11.03 16.38 27.65
N GLU A 408 11.14 15.49 28.64
CA GLU A 408 11.45 14.06 28.46
C GLU A 408 10.21 13.19 28.20
N THR A 409 9.02 13.78 28.18
CA THR A 409 7.79 13.00 27.94
C THR A 409 7.75 12.48 26.51
N VAL A 410 7.59 11.17 26.36
CA VAL A 410 7.46 10.49 25.07
C VAL A 410 6.04 10.64 24.54
N ILE A 411 5.91 11.27 23.38
CA ILE A 411 4.67 11.39 22.63
C ILE A 411 4.58 10.22 21.64
N ASP A 412 3.41 9.60 21.52
CA ASP A 412 3.15 8.51 20.57
C ASP A 412 1.72 8.56 20.03
N ILE A 413 1.47 7.86 18.94
CA ILE A 413 0.13 7.62 18.41
C ILE A 413 -0.56 6.54 19.25
N SER A 414 -1.79 6.81 19.72
CA SER A 414 -2.55 5.89 20.58
C SER A 414 -2.86 4.56 19.90
N HIS A 415 -3.08 4.54 18.58
CA HIS A 415 -3.32 3.30 17.84
C HIS A 415 -2.88 3.38 16.36
N GLU A 416 -2.30 2.29 15.85
CA GLU A 416 -1.77 2.19 14.47
C GLU A 416 -2.85 2.41 13.38
N SER A 417 -4.12 2.19 13.72
CA SER A 417 -5.26 2.47 12.82
C SER A 417 -5.32 3.92 12.37
N LEU A 418 -4.79 4.88 13.14
CA LEU A 418 -4.74 6.28 12.74
C LEU A 418 -3.90 6.47 11.47
N MET A 419 -2.73 5.81 11.37
CA MET A 419 -1.88 5.83 10.18
C MET A 419 -2.55 5.17 8.97
N ARG A 420 -3.38 4.15 9.21
CA ARG A 420 -4.07 3.40 8.15
C ARG A 420 -5.31 4.10 7.61
N ILE A 421 -5.93 5.00 8.34
CA ILE A 421 -7.21 5.61 7.93
C ILE A 421 -7.07 7.10 7.65
N TRP A 422 -6.25 7.83 8.42
CA TRP A 422 -6.13 9.26 8.24
C TRP A 422 -5.33 9.58 6.97
N THR A 423 -6.06 10.01 5.94
CA THR A 423 -5.51 10.26 4.59
C THR A 423 -4.38 11.29 4.58
N ARG A 424 -4.50 12.32 5.42
CA ARG A 424 -3.47 13.36 5.58
C ARG A 424 -2.18 12.79 6.15
N LEU A 425 -2.28 11.93 7.16
CA LEU A 425 -1.11 11.27 7.76
C LEU A 425 -0.42 10.33 6.78
N LYS A 426 -1.16 9.65 5.90
CA LYS A 426 -0.57 8.84 4.82
C LYS A 426 0.25 9.70 3.85
N SER A 427 -0.31 10.82 3.38
CA SER A 427 0.43 11.76 2.51
C SER A 427 1.70 12.26 3.18
N TRP A 428 1.60 12.65 4.46
CA TRP A 428 2.75 13.11 5.22
C TRP A 428 3.82 12.02 5.41
N LEU A 429 3.42 10.78 5.64
CA LEU A 429 4.34 9.65 5.72
C LEU A 429 5.05 9.40 4.38
N ASP A 430 4.34 9.46 3.27
CA ASP A 430 4.92 9.29 1.92
C ASP A 430 5.86 10.45 1.54
N GLU A 431 5.54 11.67 1.96
CA GLU A 431 6.42 12.84 1.82
C GLU A 431 7.69 12.69 2.67
N GLU A 432 7.55 12.27 3.94
CA GLU A 432 8.67 12.05 4.85
C GLU A 432 9.60 10.94 4.35
N SER A 433 9.04 9.82 3.87
CA SER A 433 9.81 8.72 3.26
C SER A 433 10.65 9.21 2.07
N ARG A 434 10.03 9.97 1.15
CA ARG A 434 10.73 10.54 -0.01
C ARG A 434 11.83 11.54 0.40
N SER A 435 11.55 12.35 1.43
CA SER A 435 12.51 13.29 1.99
C SER A 435 13.73 12.57 2.61
N ALA A 436 13.47 11.51 3.38
CA ALA A 436 14.50 10.67 3.98
C ALA A 436 15.35 9.93 2.93
N GLU A 437 14.73 9.36 1.90
CA GLU A 437 15.42 8.69 0.78
C GLU A 437 16.35 9.65 0.02
N MET A 438 15.87 10.87 -0.28
CA MET A 438 16.71 11.89 -0.92
C MET A 438 17.91 12.26 -0.04
N TYR A 439 17.68 12.44 1.27
CA TYR A 439 18.75 12.73 2.22
C TYR A 439 19.77 11.59 2.31
N LEU A 440 19.34 10.33 2.38
CA LEU A 440 20.22 9.17 2.41
C LEU A 440 21.08 9.07 1.14
N LYS A 441 20.48 9.30 -0.04
CA LYS A 441 21.19 9.35 -1.32
C LYS A 441 22.24 10.47 -1.38
N LEU A 442 21.90 11.65 -0.86
CA LEU A 442 22.83 12.78 -0.70
C LEU A 442 23.97 12.43 0.25
N SER A 443 23.66 11.80 1.39
CA SER A 443 24.63 11.45 2.43
C SER A 443 25.63 10.39 1.95
N GLU A 444 25.14 9.38 1.23
CA GLU A 444 25.98 8.36 0.59
C GLU A 444 26.91 8.98 -0.45
N SER A 445 26.37 9.87 -1.30
CA SER A 445 27.17 10.58 -2.30
C SER A 445 28.24 11.46 -1.68
N ALA A 446 27.92 12.17 -0.60
CA ALA A 446 28.87 12.96 0.17
C ALA A 446 29.99 12.09 0.76
N GLY A 447 29.65 10.88 1.24
CA GLY A 447 30.63 9.88 1.68
C GLY A 447 31.57 9.44 0.55
N ARG A 448 31.01 9.04 -0.60
CA ARG A 448 31.79 8.62 -1.78
C ARG A 448 32.67 9.76 -2.34
N TYR A 449 32.21 11.00 -2.28
CA TYR A 449 32.99 12.17 -2.68
C TYR A 449 34.18 12.40 -1.76
N GLN A 450 34.00 12.26 -0.44
CA GLN A 450 35.09 12.36 0.54
C GLN A 450 36.15 11.27 0.33
N GLU A 451 35.73 10.07 -0.08
CA GLU A 451 36.63 8.96 -0.46
C GLU A 451 37.29 9.16 -1.84
N GLY A 452 36.94 10.20 -2.59
CA GLY A 452 37.43 10.45 -3.96
C GLY A 452 36.87 9.50 -5.02
N ARG A 453 35.82 8.75 -4.69
CA ARG A 453 35.17 7.74 -5.57
C ARG A 453 34.01 8.31 -6.40
N ALA A 454 33.53 9.51 -6.08
CA ALA A 454 32.46 10.19 -6.80
C ALA A 454 32.76 11.69 -6.97
N GLY A 455 32.15 12.34 -7.97
CA GLY A 455 32.23 13.78 -8.20
C GLY A 455 31.06 14.55 -7.55
N LEU A 456 31.13 15.88 -7.61
CA LEU A 456 30.03 16.77 -7.20
C LEU A 456 28.78 16.55 -8.07
N TRP A 457 27.60 16.76 -7.48
CA TRP A 457 26.33 16.60 -8.20
C TRP A 457 26.14 17.70 -9.25
N LYS A 458 25.51 17.34 -10.36
CA LYS A 458 25.16 18.22 -11.50
C LYS A 458 23.66 18.15 -11.78
N MET A 459 23.15 18.99 -12.69
CA MET A 459 21.76 18.88 -13.13
C MET A 459 21.53 17.54 -13.86
N PRO A 460 20.38 16.88 -13.64
CA PRO A 460 19.21 17.34 -12.88
C PRO A 460 19.24 17.05 -11.37
N ASP A 461 20.08 16.13 -10.90
CA ASP A 461 20.09 15.66 -9.50
C ASP A 461 20.34 16.79 -8.48
N LEU A 462 21.23 17.73 -8.82
CA LEU A 462 21.49 18.91 -7.99
C LEU A 462 20.23 19.79 -7.84
N GLN A 463 19.42 19.93 -8.89
CA GLN A 463 18.19 20.72 -8.81
C GLN A 463 17.16 20.06 -7.90
N LEU A 464 17.02 18.74 -8.00
CA LEU A 464 16.13 17.96 -7.13
C LEU A 464 16.55 18.10 -5.67
N ALA A 465 17.85 18.02 -5.36
CA ALA A 465 18.36 18.21 -4.02
C ALA A 465 18.17 19.64 -3.48
N LEU A 466 18.33 20.66 -4.32
CA LEU A 466 18.12 22.06 -3.90
C LEU A 466 16.64 22.35 -3.64
N ASN A 467 15.75 21.89 -4.52
CA ASN A 467 14.31 22.00 -4.31
C ASN A 467 13.89 21.27 -3.03
N TRP A 468 14.39 20.04 -2.83
CA TRP A 468 14.16 19.28 -1.61
C TRP A 468 14.60 20.05 -0.35
N GLN A 469 15.80 20.65 -0.36
CA GLN A 469 16.32 21.44 0.76
C GLN A 469 15.45 22.69 1.05
N GLU A 470 14.98 23.37 0.00
CA GLU A 470 14.15 24.57 0.12
C GLU A 470 12.74 24.26 0.65
N GLU A 471 12.15 23.15 0.16
CA GLU A 471 10.82 22.68 0.54
C GLU A 471 10.80 22.12 1.97
N ASN A 472 11.74 21.24 2.31
CA ASN A 472 11.70 20.46 3.56
C ASN A 472 12.48 21.09 4.72
N ARG A 473 13.43 21.99 4.43
CA ARG A 473 14.25 22.69 5.44
C ARG A 473 14.75 21.78 6.58
N PRO A 474 15.47 20.70 6.25
CA PRO A 474 15.88 19.72 7.25
C PRO A 474 16.71 20.37 8.37
N THR A 475 16.47 19.95 9.61
CA THR A 475 17.27 20.34 10.78
C THR A 475 18.37 19.31 11.03
N LEU A 476 19.37 19.67 11.83
CA LEU A 476 20.43 18.74 12.24
C LEU A 476 19.84 17.50 12.93
N VAL A 477 18.92 17.72 13.87
CA VAL A 477 18.25 16.65 14.64
C VAL A 477 17.43 15.75 13.72
N TRP A 478 16.73 16.33 12.74
CA TRP A 478 16.03 15.55 11.71
C TRP A 478 16.99 14.69 10.87
N GLY A 479 18.12 15.24 10.42
CA GLY A 479 19.07 14.50 9.60
C GLY A 479 19.75 13.35 10.35
N GLN A 480 20.12 13.59 11.61
CA GLN A 480 20.73 12.60 12.49
C GLN A 480 19.82 11.38 12.75
N ARG A 481 18.49 11.55 12.59
CA ARG A 481 17.51 10.47 12.62
C ARG A 481 17.84 9.34 11.64
N TYR A 482 18.31 9.71 10.45
CA TYR A 482 18.53 8.78 9.32
C TYR A 482 20.01 8.51 9.09
N ASN A 483 20.86 9.52 9.23
CA ASN A 483 22.31 9.39 9.08
C ASN A 483 23.03 10.50 9.87
N THR A 484 24.00 10.12 10.69
CA THR A 484 24.78 11.05 11.53
C THR A 484 25.62 12.04 10.73
N ALA A 485 25.91 11.77 9.45
CA ALA A 485 26.74 12.59 8.58
C ALA A 485 26.03 13.83 7.99
N TYR A 486 25.10 14.46 8.73
CA TYR A 486 24.30 15.58 8.25
C TYR A 486 25.14 16.77 7.79
N GLU A 487 26.07 17.23 8.63
CA GLU A 487 26.92 18.40 8.33
C GLU A 487 27.73 18.19 7.06
N ARG A 488 28.36 17.02 6.92
CA ARG A 488 29.10 16.63 5.70
C ARG A 488 28.20 16.69 4.47
N THR A 489 26.97 16.18 4.61
CA THR A 489 26.01 16.10 3.51
C THR A 489 25.60 17.50 3.03
N ILE A 490 25.31 18.41 3.94
CA ILE A 490 24.96 19.80 3.60
C ILE A 490 26.14 20.55 2.97
N VAL A 491 27.36 20.36 3.50
CA VAL A 491 28.58 20.94 2.91
C VAL A 491 28.80 20.43 1.48
N PHE A 492 28.57 19.14 1.22
CA PHE A 492 28.66 18.56 -0.12
C PHE A 492 27.64 19.17 -1.09
N LEU A 493 26.39 19.33 -0.66
CA LEU A 493 25.34 19.95 -1.47
C LEU A 493 25.68 21.42 -1.81
N GLU A 494 26.13 22.19 -0.81
CA GLU A 494 26.52 23.59 -1.01
C GLU A 494 27.75 23.71 -1.94
N THR A 495 28.72 22.81 -1.79
CA THR A 495 29.90 22.75 -2.68
C THR A 495 29.48 22.44 -4.12
N SER A 496 28.55 21.50 -4.31
CA SER A 496 28.00 21.14 -5.62
C SER A 496 27.26 22.34 -6.26
N LYS A 497 26.45 23.07 -5.48
CA LYS A 497 25.77 24.30 -5.92
C LYS A 497 26.77 25.36 -6.39
N ARG A 498 27.78 25.67 -5.58
CA ARG A 498 28.80 26.69 -5.92
C ARG A 498 29.61 26.31 -7.16
N ALA A 499 29.94 25.03 -7.32
CA ALA A 499 30.64 24.53 -8.50
C ALA A 499 29.80 24.72 -9.77
N TYR A 500 28.51 24.38 -9.70
CA TYR A 500 27.58 24.57 -10.81
C TYR A 500 27.40 26.04 -11.20
N GLU A 501 27.18 26.94 -10.23
CA GLU A 501 27.06 28.38 -10.49
C GLU A 501 28.32 28.95 -11.16
N THR A 502 29.49 28.47 -10.74
CA THR A 502 30.77 28.86 -11.34
C THR A 502 30.88 28.37 -12.78
N GLU A 503 30.46 27.14 -13.07
CA GLU A 503 30.41 26.60 -14.43
C GLU A 503 29.46 27.41 -15.32
N GLN A 504 28.29 27.80 -14.81
CA GLN A 504 27.32 28.63 -15.54
C GLN A 504 27.87 30.02 -15.84
N ARG A 505 28.44 30.72 -14.86
CA ARG A 505 29.09 32.02 -15.09
C ARG A 505 30.21 31.92 -16.14
N ASN A 506 30.98 30.84 -16.13
CA ASN A 506 32.01 30.60 -17.14
C ASN A 506 31.41 30.40 -18.54
N LYS A 507 30.33 29.62 -18.67
CA LYS A 507 29.60 29.45 -19.94
C LYS A 507 29.01 30.77 -20.44
N GLU A 508 28.40 31.57 -19.58
CA GLU A 508 27.89 32.90 -19.93
C GLU A 508 29.01 33.83 -20.40
N LEU A 509 30.17 33.83 -19.74
CA LEU A 509 31.32 34.63 -20.16
C LEU A 509 31.84 34.17 -21.53
N LEU A 510 31.84 32.87 -21.82
CA LEU A 510 32.18 32.32 -23.13
C LEU A 510 31.16 32.73 -24.20
N GLN A 511 29.86 32.65 -23.89
CA GLN A 511 28.80 33.10 -24.80
C GLN A 511 28.89 34.62 -25.05
N LYS A 512 29.12 35.44 -24.03
CA LYS A 512 29.33 36.89 -24.18
C LYS A 512 30.56 37.18 -25.07
N ARG A 513 31.64 36.40 -24.94
CA ARG A 513 32.81 36.49 -25.84
C ARG A 513 32.47 36.09 -27.28
N GLN A 514 31.68 35.03 -27.48
CA GLN A 514 31.22 34.61 -28.81
C GLN A 514 30.29 35.65 -29.44
N ILE A 515 29.31 36.17 -28.69
CA ILE A 515 28.41 37.24 -29.14
C ILE A 515 29.20 38.51 -29.48
N ARG A 516 30.24 38.85 -28.70
CA ARG A 516 31.11 40.00 -29.02
C ARG A 516 31.87 39.77 -30.33
N ARG A 517 32.38 38.57 -30.58
CA ARG A 517 33.02 38.20 -31.85
C ARG A 517 32.04 38.23 -33.01
N SER A 518 30.82 37.71 -32.85
CA SER A 518 29.79 37.74 -33.90
C SER A 518 29.26 39.15 -34.16
N ARG A 519 29.16 40.02 -33.15
CA ARG A 519 28.85 41.46 -33.33
C ARG A 519 29.95 42.20 -34.10
N ILE A 520 31.22 41.93 -33.82
CA ILE A 520 32.35 42.50 -34.58
C ILE A 520 32.27 42.02 -36.04
N PHE A 521 32.04 40.72 -36.26
CA PHE A 521 31.86 40.16 -37.61
C PHE A 521 30.65 40.76 -38.34
N ALA A 522 29.52 40.93 -37.65
CA ALA A 522 28.32 41.56 -38.18
C ALA A 522 28.51 43.05 -38.47
N LEU A 523 29.31 43.79 -37.69
CA LEU A 523 29.68 45.18 -38.00
C LEU A 523 30.56 45.28 -39.26
N VAL A 524 31.49 44.34 -39.45
CA VAL A 524 32.28 44.25 -40.68
C VAL A 524 31.39 43.94 -41.90
N LEU A 525 30.45 42.99 -41.76
CA LEU A 525 29.45 42.67 -42.78
C LEU A 525 28.47 43.81 -43.03
N ALA A 526 28.02 44.53 -42.00
CA ALA A 526 27.16 45.70 -42.12
C ALA A 526 27.89 46.86 -42.79
N GLY A 527 29.19 47.03 -42.55
CA GLY A 527 30.03 47.96 -43.29
C GLY A 527 30.12 47.60 -44.78
N ALA A 528 30.35 46.33 -45.11
CA ALA A 528 30.34 45.84 -46.49
C ALA A 528 28.94 45.97 -47.14
N ALA A 529 27.88 45.70 -46.40
CA ALA A 529 26.50 45.86 -46.84
C ALA A 529 26.13 47.33 -47.00
N LEU A 530 26.62 48.25 -46.17
CA LEU A 530 26.42 49.70 -46.35
C LEU A 530 27.09 50.21 -47.62
N VAL A 531 28.22 49.64 -48.03
CA VAL A 531 28.85 49.93 -49.33
C VAL A 531 27.97 49.42 -50.48
N CYS A 532 27.40 48.21 -50.36
CA CYS A 532 26.45 47.66 -51.34
C CYS A 532 25.11 48.42 -51.36
N ILE A 533 24.60 48.82 -50.20
CA ILE A 533 23.36 49.58 -50.00
C ILE A 533 23.57 51.01 -50.47
N PHE A 534 24.73 51.62 -50.31
CA PHE A 534 25.03 52.92 -50.93
C PHE A 534 24.99 52.81 -52.46
N MET A 535 25.57 51.74 -53.04
CA MET A 535 25.43 51.44 -54.48
C MET A 535 23.98 51.15 -54.89
N MET A 536 23.15 50.56 -54.02
CA MET A 536 21.73 50.28 -54.26
C MET A 536 20.81 51.49 -54.04
N ILE A 537 21.05 52.34 -53.04
CA ILE A 537 20.34 53.60 -52.75
C ILE A 537 20.61 54.59 -53.87
N TYR A 538 21.82 54.61 -54.43
CA TYR A 538 22.11 55.32 -55.67
C TYR A 538 21.23 54.82 -56.83
N ALA A 539 20.95 53.51 -56.91
CA ALA A 539 20.02 52.92 -57.88
C ALA A 539 18.52 53.11 -57.52
N PHE A 540 18.17 53.30 -56.23
CA PHE A 540 16.79 53.44 -55.74
C PHE A 540 16.31 54.90 -55.69
N ILE A 541 17.20 55.88 -55.51
CA ILE A 541 16.88 57.30 -55.66
C ILE A 541 16.46 57.61 -57.12
N LEU A 542 16.93 56.80 -58.08
CA LEU A 542 16.44 56.79 -59.47
C LEU A 542 15.03 56.17 -59.66
N ALA A 543 14.50 55.45 -58.66
CA ALA A 543 13.20 54.75 -58.74
C ALA A 543 12.12 55.34 -57.80
N ALA A 544 12.49 55.93 -56.67
CA ALA A 544 11.57 56.44 -55.65
C ALA A 544 11.00 57.85 -55.95
N GLU A 545 11.44 58.50 -57.02
CA GLU A 545 10.78 59.67 -57.59
C GLU A 545 9.45 59.31 -58.30
N ALA A 546 9.22 58.01 -58.57
CA ALA A 546 8.04 57.52 -59.28
C ALA A 546 6.82 57.17 -58.39
N THR A 547 6.95 57.03 -57.07
CA THR A 547 5.88 56.49 -56.20
C THR A 547 5.34 57.45 -55.14
N LYS A 548 5.81 58.70 -55.13
CA LYS A 548 5.37 59.76 -54.21
C LYS A 548 3.94 60.29 -54.47
N GLN A 549 3.10 59.59 -55.23
CA GLN A 549 1.74 60.04 -55.58
C GLN A 549 0.59 59.22 -54.98
N GLU A 550 0.85 58.08 -54.33
CA GLU A 550 -0.26 57.18 -53.94
C GLU A 550 -0.68 57.25 -52.47
N ALA A 551 0.04 58.01 -51.64
CA ALA A 551 -0.19 58.10 -50.18
C ALA A 551 -1.05 59.30 -49.73
N LEU A 552 -2.09 59.66 -50.47
CA LEU A 552 -3.01 60.74 -50.09
C LEU A 552 -4.48 60.36 -50.29
N ALA A 553 -4.89 59.23 -49.70
CA ALA A 553 -6.31 58.96 -49.50
C ALA A 553 -6.50 58.07 -48.26
N VAL A 554 -7.32 58.57 -47.34
CA VAL A 554 -8.06 57.77 -46.36
C VAL A 554 -7.32 57.40 -45.07
N THR A 555 -6.52 58.32 -44.54
CA THR A 555 -6.71 58.71 -43.13
C THR A 555 -8.03 59.47 -43.03
N GLU A 556 -9.13 58.79 -42.71
CA GLU A 556 -10.35 59.38 -42.13
C GLU A 556 -11.36 58.28 -41.82
N ALA A 557 -11.32 57.78 -40.58
CA ALA A 557 -12.39 57.07 -39.86
C ALA A 557 -11.81 56.54 -38.53
N GLU A 558 -10.86 57.24 -37.89
CA GLU A 558 -11.24 58.08 -36.76
C GLU A 558 -12.76 58.31 -36.68
N ASN A 559 -13.47 57.55 -35.83
CA ASN A 559 -14.47 58.11 -34.92
C ASN A 559 -15.30 57.02 -34.21
N ALA A 560 -15.61 57.34 -32.95
CA ALA A 560 -16.63 56.76 -32.07
C ALA A 560 -16.25 55.41 -31.41
N LYS A 561 -15.76 55.37 -30.17
CA LYS A 561 -15.90 56.29 -29.02
C LYS A 561 -17.32 56.46 -28.43
N ILE A 562 -18.21 55.48 -28.63
CA ILE A 562 -19.52 55.39 -27.97
C ILE A 562 -19.67 53.91 -27.60
N ALA A 563 -19.86 53.44 -26.37
CA ALA A 563 -20.33 54.01 -25.13
C ALA A 563 -19.74 53.12 -24.02
N GLN A 564 -18.74 53.62 -23.31
CA GLN A 564 -18.93 54.02 -21.92
C GLN A 564 -20.36 54.44 -21.53
N ALA A 565 -20.78 53.97 -20.35
CA ALA A 565 -21.96 54.36 -19.55
C ALA A 565 -23.17 53.43 -19.66
N ASP A 566 -23.30 52.52 -18.68
CA ASP A 566 -24.39 52.56 -17.70
C ASP A 566 -24.12 51.46 -16.65
N ALA A 567 -23.46 51.82 -15.55
CA ALA A 567 -24.10 52.28 -14.31
C ALA A 567 -24.79 51.11 -13.57
N GLU A 568 -24.14 50.56 -12.55
CA GLU A 568 -24.31 51.01 -11.15
C GLU A 568 -25.78 51.06 -10.69
N LYS A 569 -26.18 50.06 -9.91
CA LYS A 569 -27.08 50.21 -8.76
C LYS A 569 -27.06 48.93 -7.92
N GLN A 570 -26.07 48.76 -7.05
CA GLN A 570 -26.21 48.99 -5.60
C GLN A 570 -27.56 48.53 -5.02
N ARG A 571 -27.64 47.43 -4.25
CA ARG A 571 -27.11 47.20 -2.87
C ARG A 571 -28.00 47.81 -1.77
N GLY A 572 -28.28 47.01 -0.73
CA GLY A 572 -28.71 47.45 0.60
C GLY A 572 -29.84 46.59 1.19
N LEU A 573 -29.60 45.60 2.09
CA LEU A 573 -29.33 45.71 3.55
C LEU A 573 -30.60 46.11 4.35
N ALA A 574 -30.96 45.65 5.56
CA ALA A 574 -30.44 44.75 6.59
C ALA A 574 -31.55 44.69 7.71
N VAL A 575 -31.84 43.55 8.36
CA VAL A 575 -31.56 43.23 9.80
C VAL A 575 -32.65 43.62 10.82
N GLU A 576 -32.68 42.84 11.91
CA GLU A 576 -33.39 42.98 13.21
C GLU A 576 -34.87 42.53 13.20
N SER A 577 -35.40 41.74 14.13
CA SER A 577 -35.06 41.54 15.55
C SER A 577 -35.88 40.37 16.15
N ALA A 578 -35.21 39.50 16.91
CA ALA A 578 -35.50 39.18 18.32
C ALA A 578 -36.94 38.79 18.72
N LYS A 579 -37.18 37.56 19.18
CA LYS A 579 -37.07 37.12 20.60
C LYS A 579 -38.22 37.64 21.46
N GLU A 580 -39.19 36.78 21.80
CA GLU A 580 -39.98 36.84 23.04
C GLU A 580 -40.94 35.63 23.16
N ALA A 581 -41.29 35.29 24.41
CA ALA A 581 -42.29 34.31 24.89
C ALA A 581 -41.86 32.83 24.85
N ASN A 582 -41.12 32.27 25.81
CA ASN A 582 -41.42 32.08 27.24
C ASN A 582 -42.90 32.10 27.67
N ASP A 583 -43.19 31.25 28.65
CA ASP A 583 -44.42 31.16 29.43
C ASP A 583 -45.59 30.44 28.76
N GLN A 584 -45.71 29.13 29.00
CA GLN A 584 -46.93 28.58 29.58
C GLN A 584 -46.80 27.10 29.99
N ARG A 585 -46.80 26.90 31.31
CA ARG A 585 -47.63 25.90 32.03
C ARG A 585 -47.22 24.43 31.83
N GLU A 586 -46.60 23.74 32.78
CA GLU A 586 -46.66 23.90 34.24
C GLU A 586 -48.08 24.24 34.76
N LYS A 587 -49.01 23.29 34.63
CA LYS A 587 -50.26 23.23 35.40
C LYS A 587 -50.93 21.86 35.21
N ALA A 588 -51.14 21.16 36.32
CA ALA A 588 -51.85 19.88 36.51
C ALA A 588 -50.94 18.64 36.40
N GLU A 589 -50.13 18.27 37.40
CA GLU A 589 -50.42 18.15 38.85
C GLU A 589 -51.69 17.34 39.19
N LEU A 590 -51.45 16.30 40.00
CA LEU A 590 -52.25 15.90 41.15
C LEU A 590 -53.77 15.72 40.93
N ALA A 591 -54.23 14.49 40.65
CA ALA A 591 -55.65 14.19 40.89
C ALA A 591 -56.10 12.73 41.05
N THR A 592 -55.28 11.68 40.92
CA THR A 592 -55.85 10.31 40.89
C THR A 592 -55.00 9.25 41.57
N THR A 593 -54.38 9.61 42.70
CA THR A 593 -53.59 8.69 43.54
C THR A 593 -54.45 7.92 44.54
N GLU A 594 -55.72 8.27 44.76
CA GLU A 594 -56.58 7.66 45.81
C GLU A 594 -57.47 6.49 45.32
N ALA A 595 -57.47 6.15 44.03
CA ALA A 595 -58.32 5.08 43.47
C ALA A 595 -57.67 3.67 43.51
N ILE A 596 -56.43 3.56 43.99
CA ILE A 596 -55.58 2.38 43.81
C ILE A 596 -55.60 1.44 45.03
N GLU A 597 -55.93 1.94 46.22
CA GLU A 597 -55.79 1.17 47.46
C GLU A 597 -56.91 0.14 47.69
N GLN A 598 -58.14 0.38 47.24
CA GLN A 598 -59.26 -0.55 47.43
C GLN A 598 -59.28 -1.76 46.49
N LYS A 599 -58.41 -1.78 45.48
CA LYS A 599 -58.29 -2.89 44.52
C LYS A 599 -57.40 -4.03 45.06
N ASN A 600 -56.52 -3.75 46.02
CA ASN A 600 -55.41 -4.63 46.36
C ASN A 600 -55.76 -5.81 47.29
N GLU A 601 -56.86 -5.75 48.04
CA GLU A 601 -57.19 -6.81 49.02
C GLU A 601 -58.01 -7.97 48.41
N ALA A 602 -58.82 -7.71 47.38
CA ALA A 602 -59.59 -8.74 46.68
C ALA A 602 -58.72 -9.60 45.74
N ASP A 603 -57.64 -9.03 45.20
CA ASP A 603 -56.73 -9.72 44.28
C ASP A 603 -55.78 -10.70 44.99
N GLN A 604 -55.62 -10.63 46.33
CA GLN A 604 -54.65 -11.46 47.05
C GLN A 604 -55.16 -12.89 47.30
N GLN A 605 -56.46 -13.08 47.50
CA GLN A 605 -57.04 -14.40 47.80
C GLN A 605 -57.22 -15.27 46.55
N ARG A 606 -57.39 -14.67 45.38
CA ARG A 606 -57.44 -15.38 44.09
C ARG A 606 -56.06 -15.88 43.65
N ARG A 607 -55.00 -15.12 43.92
CA ARG A 607 -53.61 -15.46 43.57
C ARG A 607 -53.11 -16.76 44.21
N ASN A 608 -53.53 -17.08 45.43
CA ASN A 608 -53.02 -18.27 46.14
C ASN A 608 -53.63 -19.59 45.64
N ALA A 609 -54.87 -19.58 45.15
CA ALA A 609 -55.53 -20.76 44.60
C ALA A 609 -55.11 -21.04 43.13
N GLU A 610 -54.85 -19.98 42.35
CA GLU A 610 -54.27 -20.08 41.00
C GLU A 610 -52.80 -20.54 41.05
N ALA A 611 -52.01 -20.13 42.05
CA ALA A 611 -50.59 -20.50 42.18
C ALA A 611 -50.33 -22.01 42.31
N ALA A 612 -51.21 -22.76 42.99
CA ALA A 612 -51.03 -24.19 43.21
C ALA A 612 -51.36 -25.04 41.97
N THR A 613 -52.32 -24.60 41.14
CA THR A 613 -52.63 -25.24 39.85
C THR A 613 -51.60 -24.86 38.78
N LEU A 614 -51.11 -23.63 38.81
CA LEU A 614 -49.98 -23.16 37.99
C LEU A 614 -48.70 -23.96 38.27
N GLN A 615 -48.38 -24.32 39.51
CA GLN A 615 -47.18 -25.11 39.82
C GLN A 615 -47.21 -26.52 39.22
N ALA A 616 -48.37 -27.18 39.19
CA ALA A 616 -48.50 -28.53 38.62
C ALA A 616 -48.48 -28.52 37.07
N GLU A 617 -49.04 -27.49 36.44
CA GLU A 617 -48.92 -27.27 34.99
C GLU A 617 -47.52 -26.79 34.60
N ALA A 618 -46.85 -25.99 35.45
CA ALA A 618 -45.46 -25.58 35.26
C ALA A 618 -44.53 -26.79 35.24
N ALA A 619 -44.59 -27.68 36.24
CA ALA A 619 -43.73 -28.87 36.28
C ALA A 619 -43.91 -29.80 35.06
N ARG A 620 -45.13 -29.89 34.51
CA ARG A 620 -45.41 -30.68 33.30
C ARG A 620 -44.91 -29.98 32.03
N LYS A 621 -45.02 -28.65 31.95
CA LYS A 621 -44.39 -27.86 30.89
C LYS A 621 -42.87 -27.98 30.97
N ASP A 622 -42.29 -27.89 32.15
CA ASP A 622 -40.84 -28.00 32.39
C ASP A 622 -40.31 -29.37 31.93
N ALA A 623 -41.06 -30.45 32.13
CA ALA A 623 -40.67 -31.78 31.65
C ALA A 623 -40.72 -31.92 30.11
N VAL A 624 -41.69 -31.29 29.45
CA VAL A 624 -41.76 -31.25 27.97
C VAL A 624 -40.67 -30.35 27.41
N ILE A 625 -40.42 -29.20 28.06
CA ILE A 625 -39.33 -28.27 27.73
C ILE A 625 -37.98 -28.98 27.87
N ALA A 626 -37.75 -29.75 28.94
CA ALA A 626 -36.52 -30.51 29.12
C ALA A 626 -36.31 -31.58 28.03
N GLN A 627 -37.39 -32.20 27.54
CA GLN A 627 -37.31 -33.18 26.46
C GLN A 627 -37.10 -32.53 25.09
N GLU A 628 -37.73 -31.38 24.82
CA GLU A 628 -37.44 -30.55 23.66
C GLU A 628 -36.01 -30.02 23.68
N GLU A 629 -35.49 -29.60 24.84
CA GLU A 629 -34.10 -29.21 25.04
C GLU A 629 -33.14 -30.36 24.79
N ALA A 630 -33.45 -31.58 25.24
CA ALA A 630 -32.61 -32.75 24.97
C ALA A 630 -32.54 -33.10 23.47
N VAL A 631 -33.66 -32.98 22.74
CA VAL A 631 -33.67 -33.16 21.27
C VAL A 631 -32.90 -32.02 20.59
N LYS A 632 -33.07 -30.78 21.06
CA LYS A 632 -32.35 -29.61 20.56
C LYS A 632 -30.84 -29.75 20.78
N GLN A 633 -30.42 -30.22 21.95
CA GLN A 633 -29.02 -30.54 22.29
C GLN A 633 -28.46 -31.65 21.40
N ALA A 634 -29.21 -32.71 21.14
CA ALA A 634 -28.78 -33.78 20.22
C ALA A 634 -28.66 -33.28 18.76
N THR A 635 -29.53 -32.35 18.35
CA THR A 635 -29.47 -31.72 17.03
C THR A 635 -28.24 -30.82 16.92
N ILE A 636 -27.99 -29.99 17.93
CA ILE A 636 -26.79 -29.15 18.05
C ILE A 636 -25.51 -30.00 18.04
N ALA A 637 -25.49 -31.14 18.73
CA ALA A 637 -24.34 -32.04 18.74
C ALA A 637 -24.06 -32.66 17.36
N ASN A 638 -25.10 -33.02 16.61
CA ASN A 638 -24.94 -33.47 15.22
C ASN A 638 -24.48 -32.35 14.30
N GLU A 639 -25.04 -31.14 14.42
CA GLU A 639 -24.59 -29.96 13.68
C GLU A 639 -23.12 -29.62 14.00
N GLN A 640 -22.71 -29.70 15.28
CA GLN A 640 -21.31 -29.52 15.68
C GLN A 640 -20.39 -30.60 15.11
N LYS A 641 -20.85 -31.85 15.02
CA LYS A 641 -20.09 -32.94 14.38
C LYS A 641 -19.93 -32.71 12.88
N ASP A 642 -20.98 -32.24 12.21
CA ASP A 642 -20.94 -31.92 10.79
C ASP A 642 -20.02 -30.71 10.54
N LEU A 643 -20.09 -29.68 11.39
CA LEU A 643 -19.17 -28.54 11.38
C LEU A 643 -17.72 -28.96 11.64
N ALA A 644 -17.46 -29.86 12.58
CA ALA A 644 -16.13 -30.38 12.84
C ALA A 644 -15.58 -31.20 11.67
N THR A 645 -16.45 -31.95 10.98
CA THR A 645 -16.07 -32.71 9.78
C THR A 645 -15.76 -31.77 8.62
N ALA A 646 -16.57 -30.73 8.41
CA ALA A 646 -16.33 -29.68 7.42
C ALA A 646 -15.04 -28.90 7.74
N ALA A 647 -14.81 -28.55 9.00
CA ALA A 647 -13.58 -27.89 9.44
C ALA A 647 -12.34 -28.77 9.22
N ARG A 648 -12.44 -30.10 9.43
CA ARG A 648 -11.36 -31.03 9.12
C ARG A 648 -11.08 -31.10 7.61
N VAL A 649 -12.11 -31.19 6.77
CA VAL A 649 -11.94 -31.18 5.31
C VAL A 649 -11.28 -29.87 4.86
N GLN A 650 -11.73 -28.73 5.40
CA GLN A 650 -11.09 -27.43 5.14
C GLN A 650 -9.65 -27.38 5.65
N ALA A 651 -9.34 -27.98 6.80
CA ALA A 651 -7.97 -28.04 7.32
C ALA A 651 -7.07 -28.93 6.45
N ASP A 652 -7.56 -30.06 5.95
CA ASP A 652 -6.83 -30.93 5.03
C ASP A 652 -6.61 -30.25 3.67
N GLU A 653 -7.62 -29.56 3.14
CA GLU A 653 -7.49 -28.74 1.93
C GLU A 653 -6.50 -27.57 2.14
N ALA A 654 -6.58 -26.87 3.27
CA ALA A 654 -5.66 -25.79 3.62
C ALA A 654 -4.22 -26.30 3.77
N ARG A 655 -4.02 -27.48 4.39
CA ARG A 655 -2.69 -28.11 4.48
C ARG A 655 -2.15 -28.45 3.10
N LYS A 656 -2.98 -29.07 2.24
CA LYS A 656 -2.57 -29.39 0.86
C LYS A 656 -2.22 -28.12 0.07
N ASN A 657 -3.05 -27.07 0.17
CA ASN A 657 -2.77 -25.79 -0.48
C ASN A 657 -1.47 -25.14 0.04
N ALA A 658 -1.18 -25.28 1.35
CA ALA A 658 0.06 -24.79 1.93
C ALA A 658 1.28 -25.57 1.43
N GLU A 659 1.17 -26.89 1.27
CA GLU A 659 2.20 -27.73 0.66
C GLU A 659 2.41 -27.36 -0.81
N ASP A 660 1.36 -27.23 -1.62
CA ASP A 660 1.45 -26.83 -3.03
C ASP A 660 2.14 -25.46 -3.17
N LEU A 661 1.76 -24.48 -2.34
CA LEU A 661 2.42 -23.17 -2.30
C LEU A 661 3.89 -23.24 -1.88
N ARG A 662 4.24 -24.16 -0.97
CA ARG A 662 5.64 -24.41 -0.58
C ARG A 662 6.45 -24.93 -1.76
N TYR A 663 5.95 -25.93 -2.49
CA TYR A 663 6.62 -26.46 -3.69
C TYR A 663 6.76 -25.40 -4.79
N GLN A 664 5.73 -24.56 -4.99
CA GLN A 664 5.82 -23.43 -5.92
C GLN A 664 6.91 -22.42 -5.53
N ALA A 665 7.04 -22.10 -4.24
CA ALA A 665 8.09 -21.20 -3.76
C ALA A 665 9.49 -21.81 -3.91
N VAL A 666 9.64 -23.11 -3.65
CA VAL A 666 10.89 -23.85 -3.90
C VAL A 666 11.24 -23.83 -5.39
N ALA A 667 10.27 -24.12 -6.27
CA ALA A 667 10.45 -24.08 -7.72
C ALA A 667 10.94 -22.71 -8.22
N GLN A 668 10.33 -21.61 -7.76
CA GLN A 668 10.76 -20.25 -8.12
C GLN A 668 12.17 -19.95 -7.60
N SER A 669 12.47 -20.32 -6.36
CA SER A 669 13.80 -20.15 -5.76
C SER A 669 14.87 -20.90 -6.56
N MET A 670 14.59 -22.15 -6.96
CA MET A 670 15.46 -22.95 -7.81
C MET A 670 15.70 -22.27 -9.16
N ALA A 671 14.63 -21.82 -9.84
CA ALA A 671 14.73 -21.17 -11.14
C ALA A 671 15.56 -19.88 -11.10
N ILE A 672 15.41 -19.06 -10.06
CA ILE A 672 16.21 -17.83 -9.88
C ILE A 672 17.68 -18.17 -9.64
N LYS A 673 17.98 -19.21 -8.84
CA LYS A 673 19.36 -19.62 -8.53
C LYS A 673 20.13 -20.08 -9.78
N THR A 674 19.46 -20.52 -10.85
CA THR A 674 20.10 -20.92 -12.11
C THR A 674 21.06 -19.85 -12.67
N ALA A 675 20.74 -18.57 -12.49
CA ALA A 675 21.56 -17.45 -12.95
C ALA A 675 22.94 -17.39 -12.27
N GLN A 676 23.07 -17.95 -11.06
CA GLN A 676 24.31 -17.95 -10.27
C GLN A 676 25.13 -19.22 -10.45
N VAL A 677 24.54 -20.28 -11.00
CA VAL A 677 25.20 -21.58 -11.20
C VAL A 677 26.09 -21.52 -12.43
N LYS A 678 27.38 -21.81 -12.25
CA LYS A 678 28.37 -21.79 -13.35
C LYS A 678 28.41 -23.10 -14.13
N ASP A 679 28.18 -24.21 -13.45
CA ASP A 679 28.19 -25.54 -14.06
C ASP A 679 26.94 -25.73 -14.95
N THR A 680 27.17 -26.05 -16.22
CA THR A 680 26.13 -26.10 -17.25
C THR A 680 25.14 -27.22 -16.96
N THR A 681 25.60 -28.45 -16.73
CA THR A 681 24.76 -29.61 -16.41
C THR A 681 23.92 -29.37 -15.15
N ARG A 682 24.54 -28.88 -14.07
CA ARG A 682 23.83 -28.54 -12.82
C ARG A 682 22.80 -27.45 -13.02
N LYS A 683 23.10 -26.41 -13.80
CA LYS A 683 22.15 -25.34 -14.11
C LYS A 683 20.92 -25.91 -14.83
N THR A 684 21.14 -26.77 -15.82
CA THR A 684 20.08 -27.44 -16.59
C THR A 684 19.21 -28.32 -15.71
N LEU A 685 19.82 -29.10 -14.82
CA LEU A 685 19.12 -29.93 -13.85
C LEU A 685 18.26 -29.12 -12.87
N ILE A 686 18.80 -28.03 -12.30
CA ILE A 686 18.05 -27.16 -11.39
C ILE A 686 16.87 -26.51 -12.09
N ALA A 687 17.07 -26.01 -13.32
CA ALA A 687 16.01 -25.41 -14.12
C ALA A 687 14.90 -26.42 -14.46
N MET A 688 15.29 -27.65 -14.82
CA MET A 688 14.34 -28.72 -15.15
C MET A 688 13.55 -29.18 -13.92
N GLN A 689 14.21 -29.34 -12.76
CA GLN A 689 13.52 -29.73 -11.52
C GLN A 689 12.57 -28.63 -11.03
N ALA A 690 12.98 -27.36 -11.14
CA ALA A 690 12.10 -26.22 -10.87
C ALA A 690 10.85 -26.27 -11.74
N PHE A 691 10.99 -26.56 -13.03
CA PHE A 691 9.88 -26.70 -13.95
C PHE A 691 8.97 -27.89 -13.61
N ASN A 692 9.53 -29.04 -13.22
CA ASN A 692 8.75 -30.20 -12.79
C ASN A 692 7.87 -29.88 -11.57
N PHE A 693 8.44 -29.27 -10.53
CA PHE A 693 7.67 -28.82 -9.37
C PHE A 693 6.61 -27.78 -9.73
N PHE A 694 6.94 -26.81 -10.58
CA PHE A 694 5.95 -25.84 -11.03
C PHE A 694 4.78 -26.52 -11.75
N ARG A 695 5.06 -27.48 -12.65
CA ARG A 695 4.03 -28.18 -13.42
C ARG A 695 3.15 -29.07 -12.56
N GLU A 696 3.70 -29.69 -11.52
CA GLU A 696 2.96 -30.62 -10.65
C GLU A 696 2.14 -29.89 -9.59
N TYR A 697 2.71 -28.85 -8.98
CA TYR A 697 2.11 -28.17 -7.81
C TYR A 697 1.48 -26.82 -8.14
N SER A 698 1.56 -26.34 -9.40
CA SER A 698 0.87 -25.11 -9.83
C SER A 698 -0.23 -25.38 -10.84
N ASN A 699 -1.35 -24.68 -10.67
CA ASN A 699 -2.41 -24.61 -11.67
C ASN A 699 -2.19 -23.47 -12.69
N LYS A 700 -1.10 -22.69 -12.54
CA LYS A 700 -0.79 -21.60 -13.46
C LYS A 700 -0.11 -22.17 -14.71
N PRO A 701 -0.53 -21.75 -15.92
CA PRO A 701 0.09 -22.22 -17.15
C PRO A 701 1.45 -21.58 -17.43
N TYR A 702 1.81 -20.52 -16.69
CA TYR A 702 3.01 -19.73 -16.95
C TYR A 702 3.54 -19.07 -15.67
N ASN A 703 4.86 -19.06 -15.51
CA ASN A 703 5.56 -18.27 -14.50
C ASN A 703 6.87 -17.75 -15.11
N GLY A 704 7.14 -16.44 -14.94
CA GLY A 704 8.28 -15.78 -15.57
C GLY A 704 9.64 -16.25 -15.04
N ASP A 705 9.75 -16.55 -13.75
CA ASP A 705 11.00 -17.04 -13.15
C ASP A 705 11.33 -18.45 -13.66
N ILE A 706 10.33 -19.33 -13.73
CA ILE A 706 10.48 -20.68 -14.29
C ILE A 706 10.91 -20.60 -15.75
N TYR A 707 10.26 -19.77 -16.56
CA TYR A 707 10.66 -19.53 -17.94
C TYR A 707 12.11 -19.03 -18.01
N GLN A 708 12.48 -18.03 -17.20
CA GLN A 708 13.83 -17.46 -17.23
C GLN A 708 14.89 -18.48 -16.81
N GLY A 709 14.60 -19.32 -15.82
CA GLY A 709 15.49 -20.41 -15.40
C GLY A 709 15.76 -21.41 -16.52
N LEU A 710 14.69 -21.86 -17.20
CA LEU A 710 14.80 -22.74 -18.36
C LEU A 710 15.52 -22.06 -19.53
N TYR A 711 15.21 -20.79 -19.81
CA TYR A 711 15.84 -20.02 -20.88
C TYR A 711 17.34 -19.84 -20.64
N ASN A 712 17.74 -19.53 -19.40
CA ASN A 712 19.14 -19.41 -19.00
C ASN A 712 19.89 -20.74 -19.17
N ALA A 713 19.26 -21.87 -18.82
CA ALA A 713 19.83 -23.20 -19.06
C ALA A 713 19.98 -23.47 -20.57
N TRP A 714 18.90 -23.29 -21.33
CA TRP A 714 18.87 -23.57 -22.77
C TRP A 714 19.87 -22.75 -23.58
N THR A 715 20.02 -21.46 -23.26
CA THR A 715 21.03 -20.58 -23.89
C THR A 715 22.46 -20.90 -23.45
N THR A 716 22.65 -21.46 -22.25
CA THR A 716 23.98 -21.94 -21.82
C THR A 716 24.38 -23.18 -22.62
N GLU A 717 23.47 -24.12 -22.83
CA GLU A 717 23.72 -25.36 -23.60
C GLU A 717 23.92 -25.08 -25.10
N ASN A 718 23.03 -24.29 -25.70
CA ASN A 718 22.98 -24.08 -27.14
C ASN A 718 23.78 -22.85 -27.62
N GLY A 719 24.41 -22.14 -26.68
CA GLY A 719 25.12 -20.88 -26.90
C GLY A 719 24.22 -19.64 -26.85
N ALA A 720 24.76 -18.54 -26.33
CA ALA A 720 24.02 -17.29 -26.09
C ALA A 720 23.40 -16.67 -27.37
N ASP A 721 23.93 -16.99 -28.55
CA ASP A 721 23.40 -16.52 -29.83
C ASP A 721 22.32 -17.47 -30.42
N VAL A 722 21.82 -18.47 -29.68
CA VAL A 722 20.83 -19.44 -30.18
C VAL A 722 19.54 -18.79 -30.69
N VAL A 723 19.13 -17.69 -30.07
CA VAL A 723 17.94 -16.90 -30.45
C VAL A 723 18.22 -15.90 -31.57
N LYS A 724 19.48 -15.64 -31.92
CA LYS A 724 19.90 -14.50 -32.76
C LYS A 724 20.03 -14.87 -34.23
N TRP A 725 19.28 -14.18 -35.07
CA TRP A 725 19.17 -14.42 -36.50
C TRP A 725 19.81 -13.27 -37.28
N LYS A 726 20.60 -13.60 -38.31
CA LYS A 726 21.45 -12.64 -39.04
C LYS A 726 20.92 -12.42 -40.45
N GLY A 727 20.91 -11.18 -40.92
CA GLY A 727 20.47 -10.87 -42.29
C GLY A 727 20.64 -9.39 -42.65
N HIS A 728 20.01 -8.50 -41.87
CA HIS A 728 20.08 -7.05 -42.09
C HIS A 728 21.48 -6.48 -41.79
N THR A 729 21.86 -5.43 -42.51
CA THR A 729 23.10 -4.66 -42.30
C THR A 729 22.86 -3.35 -41.54
N GLY A 730 21.59 -2.93 -41.44
CA GLY A 730 21.09 -1.80 -40.65
C GLY A 730 20.06 -2.25 -39.60
N GLY A 731 19.56 -1.31 -38.79
CA GLY A 731 18.60 -1.63 -37.73
C GLY A 731 17.30 -2.20 -38.29
N VAL A 732 16.80 -3.31 -37.75
CA VAL A 732 15.55 -3.96 -38.16
C VAL A 732 14.40 -3.17 -37.54
N LYS A 733 13.48 -2.65 -38.38
CA LYS A 733 12.43 -1.72 -37.96
C LYS A 733 11.09 -2.39 -37.72
N SER A 734 10.79 -3.45 -38.47
CA SER A 734 9.51 -4.16 -38.38
C SER A 734 9.70 -5.64 -38.73
N VAL A 735 8.88 -6.48 -38.10
CA VAL A 735 8.81 -7.92 -38.31
C VAL A 735 7.34 -8.33 -38.32
N VAL A 736 6.98 -9.28 -39.18
CA VAL A 736 5.63 -9.87 -39.21
C VAL A 736 5.73 -11.35 -39.60
N TYR A 737 4.98 -12.21 -38.91
CA TYR A 737 4.81 -13.61 -39.30
C TYR A 737 3.82 -13.75 -40.45
N SER A 738 4.04 -14.72 -41.33
CA SER A 738 2.99 -15.21 -42.23
C SER A 738 1.91 -15.93 -41.42
N LYS A 739 0.67 -15.88 -41.91
CA LYS A 739 -0.51 -16.51 -41.30
C LYS A 739 -0.38 -18.03 -41.18
N ASP A 740 0.38 -18.66 -42.07
CA ASP A 740 0.68 -20.10 -42.00
C ASP A 740 1.82 -20.44 -41.02
N GLY A 741 2.51 -19.44 -40.46
CA GLY A 741 3.62 -19.58 -39.53
C GLY A 741 4.90 -20.13 -40.16
N GLN A 742 4.94 -20.38 -41.48
CA GLN A 742 6.10 -20.97 -42.15
C GLN A 742 7.17 -19.95 -42.51
N SER A 743 6.80 -18.68 -42.59
CA SER A 743 7.69 -17.58 -42.95
C SER A 743 7.58 -16.40 -41.99
N MET A 744 8.63 -15.58 -41.93
CA MET A 744 8.55 -14.22 -41.42
C MET A 744 9.05 -13.25 -42.48
N TYR A 745 8.60 -12.00 -42.40
CA TYR A 745 9.09 -10.91 -43.23
C TYR A 745 9.60 -9.78 -42.34
N THR A 746 10.74 -9.19 -42.70
CA THR A 746 11.33 -8.07 -41.97
C THR A 746 11.72 -6.92 -42.89
N ALA A 747 11.63 -5.71 -42.36
CA ALA A 747 12.05 -4.49 -43.01
C ALA A 747 13.08 -3.74 -42.15
N GLY A 748 14.08 -3.12 -42.79
CA GLY A 748 15.21 -2.50 -42.11
C GLY A 748 15.61 -1.12 -42.61
N SER A 749 16.45 -0.47 -41.81
CA SER A 749 17.07 0.83 -42.11
C SER A 749 18.11 0.76 -43.23
N ASP A 750 18.48 -0.45 -43.63
CA ASP A 750 19.33 -0.74 -44.78
C ASP A 750 18.53 -0.79 -46.10
N GLY A 751 17.24 -0.46 -46.07
CA GLY A 751 16.36 -0.48 -47.24
C GLY A 751 16.07 -1.89 -47.76
N ARG A 752 16.41 -2.93 -46.99
CA ARG A 752 16.16 -4.34 -47.35
C ARG A 752 14.81 -4.80 -46.84
N VAL A 753 14.26 -5.80 -47.53
CA VAL A 753 13.10 -6.58 -47.12
C VAL A 753 13.51 -8.03 -47.19
N LEU A 754 13.54 -8.72 -46.04
CA LEU A 754 13.99 -10.11 -45.95
C LEU A 754 12.82 -11.04 -45.68
N LYS A 755 12.87 -12.23 -46.28
CA LYS A 755 12.03 -13.38 -45.94
C LYS A 755 12.85 -14.38 -45.16
N TRP A 756 12.28 -14.90 -44.09
CA TRP A 756 12.88 -15.92 -43.23
C TRP A 756 12.03 -17.19 -43.32
N ASN A 757 12.66 -18.35 -43.43
CA ASN A 757 11.97 -19.63 -43.47
C ASN A 757 12.05 -20.32 -42.10
N ILE A 758 10.92 -20.46 -41.44
CA ILE A 758 10.81 -20.98 -40.07
C ILE A 758 10.81 -22.51 -40.06
N ALA A 759 10.17 -23.13 -41.05
CA ALA A 759 10.00 -24.58 -41.12
C ALA A 759 11.33 -25.36 -41.12
N ASN A 760 12.40 -24.75 -41.63
CA ASN A 760 13.72 -25.36 -41.73
C ASN A 760 14.71 -24.84 -40.66
N ASN A 761 14.23 -24.05 -39.70
CA ASN A 761 15.05 -23.34 -38.71
C ASN A 761 16.21 -22.53 -39.35
N ALA A 762 15.98 -21.97 -40.54
CA ALA A 762 16.99 -21.24 -41.28
C ALA A 762 17.17 -19.84 -40.64
N ARG A 763 18.30 -19.64 -39.97
CA ARG A 763 18.62 -18.38 -39.24
C ARG A 763 19.20 -17.28 -40.13
N GLU A 764 19.05 -17.43 -41.45
CA GLU A 764 19.52 -16.49 -42.47
C GLU A 764 18.34 -15.98 -43.31
N GLY A 765 18.21 -14.67 -43.40
CA GLY A 765 17.17 -14.01 -44.19
C GLY A 765 17.54 -13.92 -45.67
N VAL A 766 16.59 -14.16 -46.55
CA VAL A 766 16.73 -14.06 -48.01
C VAL A 766 16.13 -12.74 -48.50
N ASP A 767 16.85 -12.00 -49.33
CA ASP A 767 16.33 -10.77 -49.93
C ASP A 767 15.12 -11.06 -50.83
N MET A 768 14.04 -10.32 -50.60
CA MET A 768 12.86 -10.37 -51.44
C MET A 768 13.02 -9.53 -52.71
N LEU A 769 13.83 -8.48 -52.64
CA LEU A 769 14.06 -7.53 -53.74
C LEU A 769 15.49 -7.69 -54.29
N PRO A 770 15.71 -7.48 -55.61
CA PRO A 770 17.02 -7.66 -56.23
C PRO A 770 18.12 -6.73 -55.69
N ALA A 771 17.73 -5.57 -55.17
CA ALA A 771 18.64 -4.58 -54.58
C ALA A 771 17.96 -3.86 -53.40
N PRO A 772 18.73 -3.44 -52.38
CA PRO A 772 18.22 -2.60 -51.31
C PRO A 772 17.76 -1.23 -51.83
N ASN A 773 16.71 -0.68 -51.21
CA ASN A 773 16.29 0.69 -51.46
C ASN A 773 17.25 1.68 -50.78
N SER A 774 17.32 2.92 -51.28
CA SER A 774 18.05 4.02 -50.61
C SER A 774 17.32 4.56 -49.38
N SER A 775 15.99 4.38 -49.29
CA SER A 775 15.16 4.83 -48.17
C SER A 775 15.04 3.79 -47.06
N VAL A 776 14.80 4.25 -45.83
CA VAL A 776 14.50 3.36 -44.68
C VAL A 776 13.14 2.70 -44.84
N ASN A 777 13.10 1.36 -44.80
CA ASN A 777 11.84 0.62 -44.73
C ASN A 777 11.41 0.52 -43.27
N ARG A 778 10.29 1.14 -42.92
CA ARG A 778 9.90 1.36 -41.52
C ARG A 778 8.91 0.34 -41.00
N VAL A 779 7.96 -0.07 -41.84
CA VAL A 779 6.90 -1.02 -41.50
C VAL A 779 6.76 -2.04 -42.63
N VAL A 780 6.50 -3.29 -42.26
CA VAL A 780 6.09 -4.36 -43.18
C VAL A 780 4.82 -5.00 -42.67
N ALA A 781 3.88 -5.28 -43.57
CA ALA A 781 2.70 -6.08 -43.28
C ALA A 781 2.43 -7.07 -44.41
N VAL A 782 1.86 -8.23 -44.08
CA VAL A 782 1.46 -9.26 -45.03
C VAL A 782 -0.07 -9.31 -45.13
N SER A 783 -0.58 -9.48 -46.35
CA SER A 783 -2.02 -9.60 -46.59
C SER A 783 -2.59 -10.89 -45.99
N PRO A 784 -3.81 -10.92 -45.43
CA PRO A 784 -4.41 -12.12 -44.84
C PRO A 784 -4.60 -13.31 -45.78
N ASP A 785 -4.56 -13.08 -47.10
CA ASP A 785 -4.60 -14.10 -48.16
C ASP A 785 -3.21 -14.48 -48.71
N GLU A 786 -2.13 -13.97 -48.09
CA GLU A 786 -0.73 -14.28 -48.42
C GLU A 786 -0.34 -13.99 -49.89
N LYS A 787 -1.01 -13.04 -50.54
CA LYS A 787 -0.67 -12.63 -51.91
C LYS A 787 0.25 -11.41 -51.99
N TYR A 788 0.11 -10.49 -51.03
CA TYR A 788 0.81 -9.22 -51.05
C TYR A 788 1.58 -8.96 -49.76
N LEU A 789 2.73 -8.32 -49.91
CA LEU A 789 3.47 -7.70 -48.83
C LEU A 789 3.49 -6.20 -49.07
N ALA A 790 3.08 -5.40 -48.07
CA ALA A 790 3.13 -3.95 -48.13
C ALA A 790 4.24 -3.44 -47.22
N VAL A 791 5.12 -2.59 -47.77
CA VAL A 791 6.26 -2.03 -47.04
C VAL A 791 6.19 -0.51 -47.11
N GLY A 792 6.02 0.13 -45.95
CA GLY A 792 6.01 1.59 -45.85
C GLY A 792 7.43 2.11 -45.62
N ASN A 793 7.86 3.05 -46.46
CA ASN A 793 9.16 3.71 -46.33
C ASN A 793 9.01 5.24 -46.20
N GLU A 794 10.12 5.97 -46.33
CA GLU A 794 10.14 7.43 -46.19
C GLU A 794 9.43 8.18 -47.33
N ASP A 795 9.26 7.52 -48.48
CA ASP A 795 8.79 8.14 -49.73
C ASP A 795 7.43 7.60 -50.20
N HIS A 796 7.20 6.29 -50.13
CA HIS A 796 6.04 5.60 -50.70
C HIS A 796 5.73 4.28 -49.95
N ILE A 797 4.62 3.64 -50.33
CA ILE A 797 4.32 2.26 -49.96
C ILE A 797 4.71 1.35 -51.12
N GLN A 798 5.55 0.35 -50.87
CA GLN A 798 5.90 -0.71 -51.82
C GLN A 798 4.94 -1.87 -51.65
N LEU A 799 4.13 -2.14 -52.66
CA LEU A 799 3.25 -3.31 -52.71
C LEU A 799 3.93 -4.40 -53.54
N ILE A 800 4.41 -5.44 -52.87
CA ILE A 800 5.13 -6.58 -53.45
C ILE A 800 4.14 -7.73 -53.64
N ASP A 801 4.03 -8.25 -54.85
CA ASP A 801 3.33 -9.50 -55.13
C ASP A 801 4.23 -10.68 -54.71
N LEU A 802 3.77 -11.51 -53.77
CA LEU A 802 4.55 -12.63 -53.23
C LEU A 802 4.80 -13.74 -54.28
N SER A 803 4.01 -13.80 -55.36
CA SER A 803 4.25 -14.68 -56.50
C SER A 803 5.36 -14.17 -57.44
N ASN A 804 5.61 -12.85 -57.44
CA ASN A 804 6.64 -12.20 -58.25
C ASN A 804 7.25 -10.99 -57.51
N PRO A 805 8.11 -11.22 -56.51
CA PRO A 805 8.54 -10.16 -55.61
C PRO A 805 9.53 -9.17 -56.25
N ALA A 806 10.11 -9.50 -57.42
CA ALA A 806 11.19 -8.73 -58.02
C ALA A 806 10.79 -7.33 -58.54
N ALA A 807 9.50 -7.02 -58.66
CA ALA A 807 8.99 -5.77 -59.20
C ALA A 807 7.83 -5.20 -58.35
N PRO A 808 8.11 -4.47 -57.25
CA PRO A 808 7.08 -3.87 -56.41
C PRO A 808 6.35 -2.73 -57.11
N ASN A 809 5.04 -2.63 -56.87
CA ASN A 809 4.25 -1.45 -57.24
C ASN A 809 4.46 -0.35 -56.19
N LEU A 810 4.85 0.85 -56.63
CA LEU A 810 5.05 1.99 -55.74
C LEU A 810 3.76 2.82 -55.65
N LEU A 811 3.28 3.03 -54.43
CA LEU A 811 2.04 3.73 -54.15
C LEU A 811 2.30 4.99 -53.32
N ASP A 812 2.01 6.15 -53.92
CA ASP A 812 2.17 7.47 -53.29
C ASP A 812 0.97 7.80 -52.39
N ALA A 813 0.94 7.19 -51.21
CA ALA A 813 -0.14 7.40 -50.24
C ALA A 813 0.01 8.74 -49.50
N HIS A 814 1.20 9.03 -48.96
CA HIS A 814 1.43 10.13 -48.02
C HIS A 814 2.48 11.12 -48.54
N GLY A 815 2.41 12.38 -48.11
CA GLY A 815 3.39 13.43 -48.45
C GLY A 815 4.72 13.35 -47.67
N GLY A 816 5.11 12.15 -47.22
CA GLY A 816 6.27 11.92 -46.36
C GLY A 816 6.25 10.51 -45.76
N THR A 817 6.99 10.31 -44.66
CA THR A 817 7.23 8.98 -44.08
C THR A 817 5.93 8.27 -43.70
N VAL A 818 5.81 7.03 -44.14
CA VAL A 818 4.76 6.10 -43.71
C VAL A 818 5.16 5.53 -42.34
N TYR A 819 4.39 5.85 -41.30
CA TYR A 819 4.71 5.40 -39.94
C TYR A 819 4.27 3.97 -39.69
N ASP A 820 3.07 3.64 -40.15
CA ASP A 820 2.48 2.31 -39.94
C ASP A 820 1.43 1.98 -41.02
N LEU A 821 1.18 0.69 -41.21
CA LEU A 821 0.16 0.19 -42.12
C LEU A 821 -0.37 -1.17 -41.69
N VAL A 822 -1.67 -1.41 -41.89
CA VAL A 822 -2.34 -2.65 -41.51
C VAL A 822 -3.30 -3.10 -42.61
N PHE A 823 -3.28 -4.38 -42.97
CA PHE A 823 -4.22 -4.94 -43.93
C PHE A 823 -5.62 -5.09 -43.34
N LEU A 824 -6.64 -4.95 -44.19
CA LEU A 824 -8.01 -5.27 -43.81
C LEU A 824 -8.18 -6.79 -43.70
N PRO A 825 -8.89 -7.32 -42.68
CA PRO A 825 -9.08 -8.76 -42.49
C PRO A 825 -9.69 -9.49 -43.69
N ASP A 826 -10.47 -8.79 -44.51
CA ASP A 826 -11.10 -9.30 -45.73
C ASP A 826 -10.17 -9.31 -46.97
N ALA A 827 -8.91 -8.91 -46.81
CA ALA A 827 -7.90 -8.76 -47.86
C ALA A 827 -8.31 -7.80 -49.00
N SER A 828 -9.32 -6.95 -48.80
CA SER A 828 -9.77 -5.98 -49.81
C SER A 828 -8.82 -4.80 -50.03
N GLY A 829 -7.83 -4.64 -49.15
CA GLY A 829 -6.94 -3.49 -49.11
C GLY A 829 -6.19 -3.37 -47.79
N PHE A 830 -5.69 -2.17 -47.52
CA PHE A 830 -4.99 -1.83 -46.28
C PHE A 830 -5.29 -0.39 -45.84
N VAL A 831 -4.96 -0.08 -44.60
CA VAL A 831 -5.00 1.27 -44.03
C VAL A 831 -3.58 1.70 -43.70
N SER A 832 -3.22 2.94 -44.01
CA SER A 832 -1.89 3.51 -43.75
C SER A 832 -1.99 4.86 -43.04
N ALA A 833 -0.96 5.16 -42.23
CA ALA A 833 -0.78 6.45 -41.58
C ALA A 833 0.62 6.99 -41.83
N GLY A 834 0.72 8.31 -42.01
CA GLY A 834 1.97 8.99 -42.33
C GLY A 834 2.23 10.26 -41.53
N THR A 835 3.37 10.89 -41.80
CA THR A 835 3.76 12.19 -41.19
C THR A 835 2.82 13.34 -41.51
N ASP A 836 2.01 13.20 -42.55
CA ASP A 836 1.03 14.20 -42.98
C ASP A 836 -0.25 14.23 -42.14
N GLY A 837 -0.33 13.42 -41.07
CA GLY A 837 -1.50 13.34 -40.18
C GLY A 837 -2.71 12.64 -40.81
N LYS A 838 -2.59 12.16 -42.05
CA LYS A 838 -3.68 11.46 -42.74
C LYS A 838 -3.69 9.99 -42.36
N ILE A 839 -4.88 9.46 -42.18
CA ILE A 839 -5.17 8.03 -42.17
C ILE A 839 -5.88 7.71 -43.49
N GLN A 840 -5.32 6.82 -44.29
CA GLN A 840 -5.83 6.54 -45.64
C GLN A 840 -6.13 5.06 -45.82
N ARG A 841 -7.26 4.76 -46.47
CA ARG A 841 -7.62 3.42 -46.91
C ARG A 841 -7.22 3.26 -48.38
N SER A 842 -6.57 2.14 -48.69
CA SER A 842 -6.24 1.73 -50.06
C SER A 842 -7.06 0.52 -50.48
N ASN A 843 -7.40 0.45 -51.77
CA ASN A 843 -7.86 -0.77 -52.45
C ASN A 843 -6.82 -1.26 -53.48
N PHE A 844 -5.54 -1.09 -53.16
CA PHE A 844 -4.36 -1.40 -53.98
C PHE A 844 -4.14 -0.52 -55.22
N SER A 845 -5.16 0.21 -55.66
CA SER A 845 -5.12 1.04 -56.88
C SER A 845 -5.44 2.51 -56.62
N SER A 846 -6.17 2.81 -55.55
CA SER A 846 -6.59 4.16 -55.17
C SER A 846 -6.60 4.32 -53.65
N PHE A 847 -6.55 5.58 -53.21
CA PHE A 847 -6.61 5.95 -51.80
C PHE A 847 -7.84 6.80 -51.49
N SER A 848 -8.45 6.55 -50.34
CA SER A 848 -9.51 7.38 -49.77
C SER A 848 -9.17 7.74 -48.33
N SER A 849 -9.28 9.01 -47.96
CA SER A 849 -9.01 9.46 -46.58
C SER A 849 -10.09 8.93 -45.63
N ILE A 850 -9.65 8.31 -44.53
CA ILE A 850 -10.48 7.95 -43.37
C ILE A 850 -10.56 9.17 -42.45
N ALA A 851 -9.42 9.73 -42.08
CA ALA A 851 -9.34 10.88 -41.19
C ALA A 851 -8.11 11.73 -41.52
N THR A 852 -8.14 12.99 -41.11
CA THR A 852 -6.97 13.87 -41.07
C THR A 852 -6.92 14.47 -39.67
N LEU A 853 -5.84 14.20 -38.95
CA LEU A 853 -5.61 14.68 -37.59
C LEU A 853 -4.54 15.79 -37.62
N ASP A 854 -4.62 16.72 -36.67
CA ASP A 854 -3.65 17.81 -36.53
C ASP A 854 -2.26 17.29 -36.10
N GLN A 855 -2.22 16.10 -35.50
CA GLN A 855 -1.02 15.45 -35.00
C GLN A 855 -0.78 14.12 -35.72
N PRO A 856 0.50 13.75 -36.00
CA PRO A 856 0.81 12.49 -36.64
C PRO A 856 0.31 11.26 -35.86
N VAL A 857 -0.06 10.22 -36.60
CA VAL A 857 -0.39 8.90 -36.04
C VAL A 857 0.83 8.01 -36.18
N LYS A 858 1.28 7.42 -35.06
CA LYS A 858 2.50 6.58 -35.03
C LYS A 858 2.24 5.10 -35.25
N LYS A 859 1.06 4.61 -34.84
CA LYS A 859 0.69 3.20 -34.89
C LYS A 859 -0.81 3.03 -35.18
N LEU A 860 -1.14 2.00 -35.93
CA LEU A 860 -2.50 1.59 -36.28
C LEU A 860 -2.75 0.15 -35.83
N ALA A 861 -3.99 -0.15 -35.44
CA ALA A 861 -4.45 -1.53 -35.25
C ALA A 861 -5.88 -1.66 -35.72
N ILE A 862 -6.25 -2.80 -36.29
CA ILE A 862 -7.63 -3.09 -36.70
C ILE A 862 -8.13 -4.31 -35.93
N SER A 863 -9.39 -4.28 -35.50
CA SER A 863 -10.03 -5.44 -34.89
C SER A 863 -10.13 -6.59 -35.89
N ASP A 864 -10.05 -7.84 -35.41
CA ASP A 864 -10.13 -9.04 -36.26
C ASP A 864 -11.42 -9.12 -37.09
N ASP A 865 -12.51 -8.53 -36.60
CA ASP A 865 -13.79 -8.45 -37.33
C ASP A 865 -13.83 -7.31 -38.37
N GLY A 866 -12.77 -6.51 -38.46
CA GLY A 866 -12.61 -5.39 -39.39
C GLY A 866 -13.47 -4.17 -39.09
N LYS A 867 -14.21 -4.14 -37.96
CA LYS A 867 -15.20 -3.09 -37.68
C LYS A 867 -14.64 -1.88 -36.95
N THR A 868 -13.50 -2.01 -36.28
CA THR A 868 -12.91 -0.94 -35.48
C THR A 868 -11.45 -0.75 -35.84
N LEU A 869 -11.08 0.49 -36.15
CA LEU A 869 -9.69 0.91 -36.36
C LEU A 869 -9.25 1.76 -35.16
N ALA A 870 -8.15 1.38 -34.53
CA ALA A 870 -7.47 2.18 -33.52
C ALA A 870 -6.26 2.90 -34.13
N ALA A 871 -6.07 4.16 -33.74
CA ALA A 871 -4.93 4.97 -34.13
C ALA A 871 -4.34 5.69 -32.91
N GLY A 872 -3.04 5.52 -32.65
CA GLY A 872 -2.32 6.22 -31.59
C GLY A 872 -1.75 7.55 -32.07
N GLY A 873 -2.23 8.66 -31.51
CA GLY A 873 -1.81 10.02 -31.85
C GLY A 873 -0.65 10.53 -30.99
N THR A 874 0.16 11.45 -31.54
CA THR A 874 1.24 12.10 -30.78
C THR A 874 0.76 13.18 -29.80
N ASP A 875 -0.53 13.50 -29.81
CA ASP A 875 -1.22 14.28 -28.76
C ASP A 875 -1.53 13.45 -27.51
N GLY A 876 -1.23 12.15 -27.54
CA GLY A 876 -1.47 11.25 -26.43
C GLY A 876 -2.86 10.65 -26.41
N ASN A 877 -3.65 10.82 -27.47
CA ASN A 877 -4.97 10.21 -27.62
C ASN A 877 -4.91 8.89 -28.39
N VAL A 878 -5.76 7.93 -28.02
CA VAL A 878 -6.13 6.81 -28.89
C VAL A 878 -7.47 7.08 -29.56
N TYR A 879 -7.48 7.06 -30.89
CA TYR A 879 -8.66 7.31 -31.72
C TYR A 879 -9.26 6.00 -32.21
N LEU A 880 -10.52 5.74 -31.87
CA LEU A 880 -11.26 4.56 -32.31
C LEU A 880 -12.29 4.93 -33.38
N TYR A 881 -12.04 4.54 -34.62
CA TYR A 881 -12.94 4.75 -35.77
C TYR A 881 -13.79 3.52 -36.03
N SER A 882 -15.10 3.72 -36.19
CA SER A 882 -15.97 2.68 -36.72
C SER A 882 -15.82 2.59 -38.24
N MET A 883 -15.47 1.41 -38.72
CA MET A 883 -15.37 1.08 -40.14
C MET A 883 -16.73 0.66 -40.73
N ALA A 884 -17.76 0.52 -39.89
CA ALA A 884 -19.12 0.25 -40.30
C ALA A 884 -19.86 1.56 -40.63
N ASN A 885 -20.50 1.62 -41.79
CA ASN A 885 -21.43 2.69 -42.21
C ASN A 885 -20.84 4.03 -42.70
N ASN A 886 -19.55 4.12 -43.05
CA ASN A 886 -18.92 5.37 -43.51
C ASN A 886 -19.05 6.55 -42.52
N ASN A 887 -19.45 6.29 -41.27
CA ASN A 887 -19.60 7.31 -40.23
C ASN A 887 -18.37 7.26 -39.31
N LEU A 888 -17.36 8.04 -39.68
CA LEU A 888 -16.01 8.02 -39.11
C LEU A 888 -15.92 8.90 -37.85
N GLN A 889 -16.83 8.72 -36.89
CA GLN A 889 -16.71 9.38 -35.60
C GLN A 889 -15.71 8.63 -34.71
N ALA A 890 -14.67 9.33 -34.26
CA ALA A 890 -13.68 8.78 -33.34
C ALA A 890 -14.23 8.81 -31.89
N THR A 891 -14.11 7.69 -31.19
CA THR A 891 -14.12 7.71 -29.71
C THR A 891 -12.69 7.91 -29.23
N ILE A 892 -12.47 8.87 -28.33
CA ILE A 892 -11.15 9.18 -27.79
C ILE A 892 -10.96 8.45 -26.46
N VAL A 893 -9.85 7.72 -26.33
CA VAL A 893 -9.45 7.00 -25.12
C VAL A 893 -8.12 7.57 -24.61
N ASN A 894 -8.18 8.10 -23.37
CA ASN A 894 -7.21 8.78 -22.50
C ASN A 894 -6.12 9.69 -23.13
N ALA A 895 -5.86 10.84 -22.49
CA ALA A 895 -5.17 12.02 -23.02
C ALA A 895 -4.22 12.65 -21.98
N ASP A 896 -3.30 11.88 -21.39
CA ASP A 896 -2.28 12.42 -20.47
C ASP A 896 -1.18 13.24 -21.19
N ASN A 897 -1.45 13.74 -22.40
CA ASN A 897 -0.54 14.52 -23.25
C ASN A 897 0.82 13.86 -23.53
N VAL A 898 0.97 12.55 -23.29
CA VAL A 898 2.16 11.77 -23.64
C VAL A 898 1.88 11.01 -24.94
N PRO A 899 2.71 11.15 -25.99
CA PRO A 899 2.47 10.52 -27.30
C PRO A 899 2.20 9.01 -27.20
N ILE A 900 1.10 8.55 -27.81
CA ILE A 900 0.83 7.12 -27.97
C ILE A 900 1.70 6.60 -29.11
N THR A 901 2.54 5.62 -28.79
CA THR A 901 3.53 5.07 -29.71
C THR A 901 3.20 3.66 -30.18
N SER A 902 2.29 2.95 -29.49
CA SER A 902 1.79 1.65 -29.91
C SER A 902 0.32 1.44 -29.53
N VAL A 903 -0.40 0.66 -30.34
CA VAL A 903 -1.79 0.22 -30.11
C VAL A 903 -1.96 -1.21 -30.62
N ALA A 904 -2.75 -2.04 -29.94
CA ALA A 904 -3.03 -3.42 -30.36
C ALA A 904 -4.38 -3.91 -29.86
N PHE A 905 -5.14 -4.61 -30.71
CA PHE A 905 -6.36 -5.31 -30.30
C PHE A 905 -6.05 -6.75 -29.90
N SER A 906 -6.77 -7.25 -28.89
CA SER A 906 -6.80 -8.68 -28.64
C SER A 906 -7.60 -9.40 -29.71
N ARG A 907 -7.25 -10.67 -29.98
CA ARG A 907 -7.88 -11.47 -31.03
C ARG A 907 -9.38 -11.70 -30.82
N ASN A 908 -9.80 -11.81 -29.56
CA ASN A 908 -11.21 -11.92 -29.20
C ASN A 908 -11.99 -10.60 -29.32
N GLY A 909 -11.32 -9.48 -29.64
CA GLY A 909 -11.92 -8.15 -29.77
C GLY A 909 -12.34 -7.48 -28.45
N GLN A 910 -12.06 -8.10 -27.30
CA GLN A 910 -12.47 -7.60 -25.99
C GLN A 910 -11.55 -6.48 -25.48
N PHE A 911 -10.25 -6.59 -25.73
CA PHE A 911 -9.24 -5.72 -25.15
C PHE A 911 -8.52 -4.87 -26.20
N LEU A 912 -8.21 -3.64 -25.82
CA LEU A 912 -7.28 -2.76 -26.50
C LEU A 912 -6.10 -2.49 -25.57
N ALA A 913 -4.89 -2.78 -26.02
CA ALA A 913 -3.68 -2.32 -25.37
C ALA A 913 -3.14 -1.10 -26.09
N TYR A 914 -2.64 -0.12 -25.36
CA TYR A 914 -1.90 1.01 -25.92
C TYR A 914 -0.72 1.38 -25.03
N GLY A 915 0.37 1.80 -25.66
CA GLY A 915 1.63 2.13 -25.01
C GLY A 915 2.12 3.51 -25.42
N ASP A 916 2.75 4.21 -24.49
CA ASP A 916 3.16 5.60 -24.69
C ASP A 916 4.68 5.81 -24.61
N GLN A 917 5.10 7.05 -24.91
CA GLN A 917 6.50 7.44 -24.93
C GLN A 917 7.20 7.37 -23.56
N SER A 918 6.45 7.40 -22.45
CA SER A 918 6.98 7.30 -21.10
C SER A 918 7.30 5.85 -20.67
N GLY A 919 6.84 4.87 -21.46
CA GLY A 919 7.00 3.44 -21.15
C GLY A 919 5.78 2.82 -20.46
N ARG A 920 4.70 3.59 -20.30
CA ARG A 920 3.43 3.10 -19.76
C ARG A 920 2.67 2.27 -20.79
N ILE A 921 2.00 1.22 -20.33
CA ILE A 921 1.08 0.39 -21.10
C ILE A 921 -0.28 0.39 -20.39
N VAL A 922 -1.35 0.66 -21.12
CA VAL A 922 -2.72 0.55 -20.61
C VAL A 922 -3.46 -0.52 -21.39
N ILE A 923 -4.19 -1.37 -20.69
CA ILE A 923 -5.07 -2.38 -21.26
C ILE A 923 -6.50 -2.02 -20.86
N GLN A 924 -7.38 -1.87 -21.84
CA GLN A 924 -8.76 -1.48 -21.64
C GLN A 924 -9.70 -2.53 -22.21
N ASP A 925 -10.75 -2.85 -21.46
CA ASP A 925 -11.89 -3.58 -21.99
C ASP A 925 -12.77 -2.61 -22.79
N ILE A 926 -12.86 -2.85 -24.09
CA ILE A 926 -13.56 -1.97 -25.04
C ILE A 926 -15.08 -2.18 -24.95
N VAL A 927 -15.49 -3.39 -24.58
CA VAL A 927 -16.90 -3.77 -24.46
C VAL A 927 -17.48 -3.18 -23.17
N ALA A 928 -16.78 -3.35 -22.06
CA ALA A 928 -17.16 -2.81 -20.74
C ALA A 928 -16.82 -1.32 -20.57
N LYS A 929 -15.94 -0.77 -21.42
CA LYS A 929 -15.41 0.60 -21.36
C LYS A 929 -14.67 0.92 -20.06
N THR A 930 -14.02 -0.08 -19.46
CA THR A 930 -13.28 0.06 -18.19
C THR A 930 -11.80 -0.31 -18.38
N PRO A 931 -10.87 0.39 -17.71
CA PRO A 931 -9.47 -0.03 -17.71
C PRO A 931 -9.34 -1.38 -16.99
N LEU A 932 -8.65 -2.34 -17.62
CA LEU A 932 -8.32 -3.63 -17.03
C LEU A 932 -7.02 -3.52 -16.20
N ALA A 933 -6.01 -2.86 -16.76
CA ALA A 933 -4.71 -2.68 -16.12
C ALA A 933 -3.98 -1.45 -16.66
N GLU A 934 -3.18 -0.82 -15.80
CA GLU A 934 -2.17 0.18 -16.16
C GLU A 934 -0.82 -0.33 -15.63
N LEU A 935 0.13 -0.49 -16.53
CA LEU A 935 1.41 -1.16 -16.29
C LEU A 935 2.55 -0.17 -16.53
N ASN A 936 3.50 -0.14 -15.59
CA ASN A 936 4.81 0.47 -15.81
C ASN A 936 5.64 -0.50 -16.67
N GLY A 937 5.34 -0.50 -17.97
CA GLY A 937 5.81 -1.52 -18.90
C GLY A 937 7.32 -1.49 -19.14
N HIS A 938 7.83 -0.32 -19.49
CA HIS A 938 9.20 -0.10 -19.93
C HIS A 938 9.82 1.14 -19.26
N GLU A 939 11.15 1.20 -19.16
CA GLU A 939 11.88 2.38 -18.63
C GLU A 939 11.97 3.53 -19.64
N SER A 940 11.51 3.30 -20.87
CA SER A 940 11.50 4.24 -21.98
C SER A 940 10.35 3.89 -22.94
N THR A 941 10.28 4.57 -24.07
CA THR A 941 9.20 4.47 -25.06
C THR A 941 8.82 3.03 -25.39
N VAL A 942 7.52 2.72 -25.29
CA VAL A 942 6.95 1.47 -25.81
C VAL A 942 6.91 1.55 -27.32
N SER A 943 7.71 0.75 -28.01
CA SER A 943 7.83 0.77 -29.45
C SER A 943 6.76 -0.05 -30.16
N ASP A 944 6.32 -1.16 -29.54
CA ASP A 944 5.33 -2.05 -30.11
C ASP A 944 4.60 -2.88 -29.05
N LEU A 945 3.39 -3.32 -29.39
CA LEU A 945 2.52 -4.15 -28.57
C LEU A 945 1.83 -5.19 -29.47
N GLU A 946 1.75 -6.44 -29.01
CA GLU A 946 1.02 -7.47 -29.75
C GLU A 946 0.41 -8.52 -28.81
N PHE A 947 -0.84 -8.90 -29.04
CA PHE A 947 -1.47 -10.02 -28.35
C PHE A 947 -1.18 -11.33 -29.08
N ASN A 948 -0.94 -12.41 -28.34
CA ASN A 948 -0.81 -13.72 -28.98
C ASN A 948 -2.16 -14.23 -29.52
N GLY A 949 -2.08 -15.24 -30.39
CA GLY A 949 -3.24 -15.81 -31.07
C GLY A 949 -4.35 -16.37 -30.17
N LEU A 950 -4.08 -16.63 -28.88
CA LEU A 950 -5.05 -17.14 -27.91
C LEU A 950 -5.52 -16.08 -26.89
N THR A 951 -5.00 -14.85 -26.95
CA THR A 951 -5.24 -13.80 -25.94
C THR A 951 -4.89 -14.28 -24.53
N THR A 952 -3.76 -14.96 -24.38
CA THR A 952 -3.21 -15.36 -23.08
C THR A 952 -1.94 -14.60 -22.72
N LEU A 953 -1.22 -14.10 -23.72
CA LEU A 953 -0.02 -13.30 -23.59
C LEU A 953 -0.15 -11.97 -24.34
N LEU A 954 0.40 -10.92 -23.76
CA LEU A 954 0.72 -9.66 -24.44
C LEU A 954 2.24 -9.55 -24.51
N ALA A 955 2.79 -9.24 -25.69
CA ALA A 955 4.18 -8.86 -25.85
C ALA A 955 4.29 -7.33 -25.93
N SER A 956 5.32 -6.78 -25.30
CA SER A 956 5.70 -5.38 -25.47
C SER A 956 7.18 -5.25 -25.77
N SER A 957 7.55 -4.25 -26.56
CA SER A 957 8.94 -3.89 -26.81
C SER A 957 9.21 -2.43 -26.50
N GLY A 958 10.45 -2.10 -26.14
CA GLY A 958 10.81 -0.74 -25.76
C GLY A 958 12.21 -0.28 -26.14
N TRP A 959 12.41 1.03 -26.00
CA TRP A 959 13.72 1.68 -26.15
C TRP A 959 14.65 1.48 -24.95
N ASP A 960 14.17 0.83 -23.90
CA ASP A 960 14.98 0.28 -22.81
C ASP A 960 15.76 -0.99 -23.22
N LYS A 961 15.70 -1.35 -24.51
CA LYS A 961 16.37 -2.51 -25.11
C LYS A 961 15.82 -3.85 -24.61
N THR A 962 14.57 -3.88 -24.16
CA THR A 962 13.91 -5.11 -23.73
C THR A 962 12.67 -5.39 -24.56
N ALA A 963 12.37 -6.69 -24.68
CA ALA A 963 11.01 -7.16 -24.95
C ALA A 963 10.48 -7.82 -23.67
N LYS A 964 9.18 -7.74 -23.43
CA LYS A 964 8.53 -8.28 -22.24
C LYS A 964 7.30 -9.09 -22.63
N LEU A 965 7.09 -10.21 -21.94
CA LEU A 965 5.89 -11.04 -22.06
C LEU A 965 5.06 -10.90 -20.78
N TRP A 966 3.79 -10.55 -20.96
CA TRP A 966 2.80 -10.31 -19.91
C TRP A 966 1.74 -11.41 -19.97
N VAL A 967 1.44 -12.04 -18.84
CA VAL A 967 0.38 -13.05 -18.75
C VAL A 967 -0.95 -12.37 -18.43
N LEU A 968 -1.93 -12.43 -19.33
CA LEU A 968 -3.16 -11.66 -19.15
C LEU A 968 -4.00 -12.09 -17.94
N ASN A 969 -4.02 -13.38 -17.62
CA ASN A 969 -4.73 -13.90 -16.44
C ASN A 969 -4.01 -13.58 -15.11
N ASP A 970 -2.79 -13.05 -15.17
CA ASP A 970 -1.98 -12.63 -14.02
C ASP A 970 -1.25 -11.32 -14.39
N ILE A 971 -2.01 -10.33 -14.87
CA ILE A 971 -1.45 -9.15 -15.56
C ILE A 971 -0.64 -8.23 -14.64
N PHE A 972 -0.85 -8.34 -13.33
CA PHE A 972 -0.08 -7.62 -12.31
C PHE A 972 1.13 -8.42 -11.81
N GLY A 973 1.31 -9.67 -12.26
CA GLY A 973 2.52 -10.44 -12.05
C GLY A 973 3.72 -9.81 -12.78
N LEU A 974 4.93 -10.15 -12.34
CA LEU A 974 6.14 -9.68 -13.00
C LEU A 974 6.21 -10.23 -14.44
N PRO A 975 6.49 -9.39 -15.45
CA PRO A 975 6.65 -9.86 -16.81
C PRO A 975 7.91 -10.68 -16.96
N THR A 976 7.93 -11.58 -17.95
CA THR A 976 9.19 -12.19 -18.40
C THR A 976 9.97 -11.17 -19.21
N ILE A 977 11.22 -10.91 -18.84
CA ILE A 977 12.06 -9.90 -19.48
C ILE A 977 13.05 -10.57 -20.43
N LEU A 978 12.93 -10.26 -21.72
CA LEU A 978 13.85 -10.68 -22.78
C LEU A 978 14.82 -9.54 -23.05
N ASN A 979 16.04 -9.63 -22.48
CA ASN A 979 17.03 -8.55 -22.45
C ASN A 979 18.30 -8.84 -23.28
N ASP A 980 18.22 -9.76 -24.25
CA ASP A 980 19.35 -10.15 -25.10
C ASP A 980 19.74 -9.09 -26.17
N HIS A 981 19.09 -7.93 -26.19
CA HIS A 981 19.24 -6.90 -27.22
C HIS A 981 20.37 -5.90 -26.93
N GLY A 982 21.13 -5.54 -27.96
CA GLY A 982 22.19 -4.53 -27.85
C GLY A 982 21.70 -3.08 -27.96
N ASP A 983 20.52 -2.88 -28.54
CA ASP A 983 19.94 -1.58 -28.88
C ASP A 983 18.40 -1.65 -28.92
N TYR A 984 17.74 -0.52 -29.20
CA TYR A 984 16.28 -0.38 -29.16
C TYR A 984 15.54 -1.50 -29.89
N VAL A 985 14.53 -2.07 -29.24
CA VAL A 985 13.64 -3.05 -29.86
C VAL A 985 12.53 -2.26 -30.55
N ASN A 986 12.36 -2.43 -31.85
CA ASN A 986 11.44 -1.61 -32.67
C ASN A 986 10.08 -2.27 -32.88
N ALA A 987 10.04 -3.59 -32.95
CA ALA A 987 8.82 -4.35 -33.19
C ALA A 987 8.90 -5.75 -32.59
N VAL A 988 7.75 -6.32 -32.27
CA VAL A 988 7.56 -7.72 -31.86
C VAL A 988 6.48 -8.35 -32.73
N SER A 989 6.55 -9.67 -32.92
CA SER A 989 5.49 -10.42 -33.61
C SER A 989 5.39 -11.85 -33.11
N PHE A 990 4.18 -12.30 -32.78
CA PHE A 990 3.92 -13.69 -32.42
C PHE A 990 3.76 -14.56 -33.66
N SER A 991 4.22 -15.80 -33.58
CA SER A 991 3.78 -16.82 -34.53
C SER A 991 2.26 -17.02 -34.42
N PRO A 992 1.56 -17.44 -35.49
CA PRO A 992 0.11 -17.57 -35.49
C PRO A 992 -0.45 -18.54 -34.43
N ASP A 993 0.34 -19.56 -34.06
CA ASP A 993 0.06 -20.51 -32.98
C ASP A 993 0.44 -19.99 -31.58
N GLY A 994 1.12 -18.85 -31.51
CA GLY A 994 1.60 -18.19 -30.31
C GLY A 994 2.78 -18.88 -29.64
N HIS A 995 3.40 -19.88 -30.28
CA HIS A 995 4.51 -20.66 -29.72
C HIS A 995 5.87 -19.95 -29.78
N TYR A 996 6.02 -18.98 -30.67
CA TYR A 996 7.24 -18.21 -30.82
C TYR A 996 6.94 -16.72 -30.81
N LEU A 997 7.86 -15.94 -30.25
CA LEU A 997 7.90 -14.49 -30.36
C LEU A 997 9.14 -14.12 -31.16
N ALA A 998 8.99 -13.32 -32.21
CA ALA A 998 10.08 -12.67 -32.89
C ALA A 998 10.18 -11.21 -32.46
N SER A 999 11.38 -10.65 -32.39
CA SER A 999 11.58 -9.21 -32.20
C SER A 999 12.67 -8.65 -33.10
N ALA A 1000 12.40 -7.43 -33.58
CA ALA A 1000 13.26 -6.66 -34.46
C ALA A 1000 13.99 -5.57 -33.66
N SER A 1001 15.32 -5.54 -33.71
CA SER A 1001 16.12 -4.55 -32.98
C SER A 1001 16.96 -3.66 -33.90
N ASN A 1002 17.22 -2.44 -33.42
CA ASN A 1002 18.14 -1.50 -34.03
C ASN A 1002 19.59 -2.01 -34.01
N ASP A 1003 19.89 -3.07 -33.24
CA ASP A 1003 21.18 -3.76 -33.21
C ASP A 1003 21.46 -4.64 -34.45
N LYS A 1004 20.54 -4.61 -35.43
CA LYS A 1004 20.60 -5.28 -36.75
C LYS A 1004 20.22 -6.76 -36.72
N PHE A 1005 19.90 -7.31 -35.55
CA PHE A 1005 19.53 -8.71 -35.42
C PHE A 1005 18.03 -8.86 -35.20
N LEU A 1006 17.50 -9.93 -35.79
CA LEU A 1006 16.22 -10.49 -35.38
C LEU A 1006 16.49 -11.48 -34.25
N ARG A 1007 15.58 -11.58 -33.29
CA ARG A 1007 15.62 -12.64 -32.28
C ARG A 1007 14.30 -13.38 -32.20
N VAL A 1008 14.36 -14.69 -31.97
CA VAL A 1008 13.18 -15.56 -31.89
C VAL A 1008 13.27 -16.43 -30.65
N TRP A 1009 12.24 -16.37 -29.80
CA TRP A 1009 12.14 -17.16 -28.56
C TRP A 1009 10.91 -18.07 -28.59
N PRO A 1010 11.00 -19.28 -28.04
CA PRO A 1010 9.81 -20.02 -27.61
C PRO A 1010 9.06 -19.22 -26.55
N THR A 1011 7.73 -19.25 -26.53
CA THR A 1011 6.91 -18.47 -25.57
C THR A 1011 6.44 -19.31 -24.39
N LYS A 1012 6.62 -20.63 -24.42
CA LYS A 1012 6.15 -21.56 -23.39
C LYS A 1012 7.32 -22.28 -22.72
N PRO A 1013 7.35 -22.38 -21.37
CA PRO A 1013 8.33 -23.17 -20.63
C PRO A 1013 8.46 -24.61 -21.14
N ASP A 1014 7.35 -25.28 -21.46
CA ASP A 1014 7.34 -26.68 -21.93
C ASP A 1014 8.19 -26.89 -23.18
N MET A 1015 8.20 -25.92 -24.09
CA MET A 1015 8.95 -26.02 -25.35
C MET A 1015 10.46 -25.96 -25.12
N ILE A 1016 10.89 -25.18 -24.11
CA ILE A 1016 12.30 -25.10 -23.72
C ILE A 1016 12.68 -26.39 -22.98
N ALA A 1017 11.84 -26.83 -22.03
CA ALA A 1017 12.08 -28.01 -21.21
C ALA A 1017 12.21 -29.31 -22.03
N ALA A 1018 11.44 -29.48 -23.11
CA ALA A 1018 11.42 -30.70 -23.92
C ALA A 1018 12.78 -31.09 -24.51
N GLY A 1019 13.70 -30.13 -24.72
CA GLY A 1019 15.03 -30.39 -25.25
C GLY A 1019 16.11 -30.58 -24.18
N LEU A 1020 15.91 -30.07 -22.97
CA LEU A 1020 16.98 -29.93 -21.97
C LEU A 1020 17.43 -31.27 -21.37
N CYS A 1021 16.51 -32.22 -21.13
CA CYS A 1021 16.89 -33.54 -20.60
C CYS A 1021 17.78 -34.33 -21.59
N ASN A 1022 17.78 -34.01 -22.88
CA ASN A 1022 18.64 -34.69 -23.87
C ASN A 1022 20.08 -34.19 -23.85
N GLU A 1023 20.35 -33.03 -23.24
CA GLU A 1023 21.65 -32.37 -23.21
C GLU A 1023 22.46 -32.69 -21.93
N ILE A 1024 21.89 -33.50 -21.03
CA ILE A 1024 22.52 -33.90 -19.76
C ILE A 1024 22.93 -35.38 -19.77
N ASP A 1025 23.76 -35.78 -18.80
CA ASP A 1025 24.31 -37.13 -18.67
C ASP A 1025 24.04 -37.78 -17.29
N ARG A 1026 23.44 -37.05 -16.34
CA ARG A 1026 23.13 -37.49 -14.98
C ARG A 1026 21.97 -36.71 -14.36
N ASN A 1027 21.41 -37.19 -13.25
CA ASN A 1027 20.48 -36.44 -12.39
C ASN A 1027 21.21 -35.65 -11.28
N LEU A 1028 20.46 -34.83 -10.53
CA LEU A 1028 20.93 -34.19 -9.29
C LEU A 1028 21.40 -35.27 -8.31
N ASP A 1029 22.54 -35.08 -7.65
CA ASP A 1029 22.93 -35.93 -6.52
C ASP A 1029 22.22 -35.49 -5.23
N GLN A 1030 22.34 -36.28 -4.15
CA GLN A 1030 21.67 -35.97 -2.88
C GLN A 1030 22.17 -34.67 -2.23
N THR A 1031 23.44 -34.31 -2.44
CA THR A 1031 24.02 -33.07 -1.89
C THR A 1031 23.46 -31.86 -2.62
N GLU A 1032 23.39 -31.93 -3.95
CA GLU A 1032 22.77 -30.92 -4.81
C GLU A 1032 21.27 -30.80 -4.50
N TRP A 1033 20.56 -31.92 -4.33
CA TRP A 1033 19.14 -31.93 -3.93
C TRP A 1033 18.92 -31.17 -2.62
N ASN A 1034 19.66 -31.53 -1.57
CA ASN A 1034 19.53 -30.89 -0.26
C ASN A 1034 19.87 -29.39 -0.31
N GLN A 1035 20.78 -28.97 -1.20
CA GLN A 1035 21.18 -27.58 -1.35
C GLN A 1035 20.13 -26.73 -2.08
N TYR A 1036 19.50 -27.27 -3.13
CA TYR A 1036 18.63 -26.49 -4.01
C TYR A 1036 17.14 -26.68 -3.72
N VAL A 1037 16.73 -27.87 -3.28
CA VAL A 1037 15.35 -28.23 -2.93
C VAL A 1037 15.14 -28.13 -1.42
N GLY A 1038 15.89 -28.91 -0.65
CA GLY A 1038 15.75 -29.02 0.81
C GLY A 1038 15.88 -30.48 1.26
N SER A 1039 16.44 -30.70 2.46
CA SER A 1039 16.62 -32.05 3.01
C SER A 1039 15.33 -32.70 3.53
N ASP A 1040 14.27 -31.92 3.63
CA ASP A 1040 12.94 -32.28 4.13
C ASP A 1040 11.95 -32.62 2.99
N ILE A 1041 12.40 -32.59 1.74
CA ILE A 1041 11.65 -33.04 0.56
C ILE A 1041 12.32 -34.30 0.03
N ASP A 1042 11.53 -35.36 -0.14
CA ASP A 1042 12.01 -36.64 -0.66
C ASP A 1042 12.65 -36.47 -2.05
N TYR A 1043 13.74 -37.20 -2.30
CA TYR A 1043 14.47 -37.12 -3.56
C TYR A 1043 13.60 -37.60 -4.74
N GLU A 1044 13.54 -36.79 -5.80
CA GLU A 1044 12.88 -37.14 -7.06
C GLU A 1044 13.85 -37.11 -8.25
N ILE A 1045 13.61 -37.99 -9.22
CA ILE A 1045 14.39 -38.03 -10.46
C ILE A 1045 13.96 -36.87 -11.36
N THR A 1046 14.91 -36.01 -11.73
CA THR A 1046 14.65 -34.83 -12.58
C THR A 1046 14.39 -35.19 -14.04
N CYS A 1047 15.22 -36.05 -14.63
CA CYS A 1047 15.10 -36.56 -15.98
C CYS A 1047 15.06 -38.10 -15.96
N PRO A 1048 13.94 -38.73 -16.37
CA PRO A 1048 13.70 -40.17 -16.19
C PRO A 1048 14.69 -41.10 -16.90
N ASP A 1049 15.31 -40.65 -18.00
CA ASP A 1049 16.15 -41.49 -18.86
C ASP A 1049 17.57 -41.72 -18.33
N TYR A 1050 17.92 -41.14 -17.17
CA TYR A 1050 19.25 -41.21 -16.57
C TYR A 1050 19.20 -41.82 -15.15
N PRO A 1051 20.25 -42.54 -14.71
CA PRO A 1051 20.29 -43.12 -13.38
C PRO A 1051 20.19 -42.05 -12.29
N SER A 1052 19.65 -42.43 -11.13
CA SER A 1052 19.58 -41.55 -9.96
C SER A 1052 20.99 -41.24 -9.45
N GLY A 1053 21.26 -39.97 -9.13
CA GLY A 1053 22.52 -39.56 -8.50
C GLY A 1053 22.63 -39.99 -7.02
N ALA A 1054 21.60 -40.63 -6.48
CA ALA A 1054 21.50 -41.04 -5.08
C ALA A 1054 22.39 -42.24 -4.70
N GLU A 1055 22.97 -42.96 -5.68
CA GLU A 1055 23.84 -44.12 -5.45
C GLU A 1055 25.35 -43.85 -5.63
N GLN A 1056 25.80 -42.58 -5.78
CA GLN A 1056 27.22 -42.22 -5.89
C GLN A 1056 27.83 -41.61 -4.63
#